data_AF-A0A9W9FG15-F1
#
_entry.id   AF-A0A9W9FG15-F1
#
_cell.length_a   1.000
_cell.length_b   1.000
_cell.length_c   1.000
_cell.angle_alpha   90.00
_cell.angle_beta   90.00
_cell.angle_gamma   90.00
#
_symmetry.space_group_name_H-M   'P 1'
#
loop_
_entity.id
_entity.type
_entity.pdbx_description
1 polymer ?
#
loop_
_entity_poly.entity_id
_entity_poly.type
_entity_poly.pdbx_seq_one_letter_code
_entity_poly.pdbx_strand_id
1 'polypeptide(L)'
;MQSHVAAGDQGGNSPLLAHPTTSLTAAQETRYTDAEPQRGAREPRFSGDSIGADIELGNVPLLPDDFDQRRDSQDSLSDLDYQQQDLPSTRTRRDPEFDCSSSWLFLQWLRGPVPPHIYHIEPSFPKWQAAPARLVDRWVKPRAAKIALLVAAVVVWIAVFFSLVKASIADQEVLGYGQPVKLSCHARLWSNATDCGLNGDLCRPFDDQSFAFRCPSGCSAAILLEPYNVGAEEYNYRPLVIGGKAFRNNGPMSGHYRGDSSICASALHAGVIDDATGGCGILHRTGLQDKFVNVSKHGIDSIDFQSNFPMSFKVTRQATSSGSSDAKLVECSDIRWSLFAFTLVVTVILSMTVTSAPAFYASMFFIVWFQVAMASDPPTSGYYGLISMGVGRFLPGAFVGFVLYYFCIWRTLKNLDAHIDKTVLWLGGCWVGALNTDTFDRIPISRLTPHDLEQQPGAIPALIIIVGLLVGITFLQAFGFRREGRFFPMLRVYAALVLGVLILVAVPKMNLRIHHYILSLLLIPGTTLQTRPSLLFQGILVGLFINGIARWGFDSILQTPAALLDGGKMGTIPPKVDPPQIPDLNHVVFNFPELPPNVDGLGVIINDVLRYQEFRPKDSHTVPPLDWKREHIAQEEYFRFGYVHTNALGGVWYEDFSEAATWRATGQYVIPGYNYTMSASTDE
;
A
#
# COMPACT_ATOMS: atom_id res chain seq x y z
N MET A 1 13.22 -36.08 69.59
CA MET A 1 14.34 -36.76 70.27
C MET A 1 15.50 -35.78 70.23
N GLN A 2 15.92 -35.31 71.42
CA GLN A 2 17.05 -34.45 71.82
C GLN A 2 17.92 -33.82 70.70
N SER A 3 18.06 -32.50 70.53
CA SER A 3 18.60 -31.44 71.42
C SER A 3 20.06 -31.64 71.84
N HIS A 4 20.95 -30.68 71.50
CA HIS A 4 21.89 -29.95 72.38
C HIS A 4 22.92 -29.16 71.53
N VAL A 5 22.93 -27.82 71.55
CA VAL A 5 23.59 -26.86 72.51
C VAL A 5 24.92 -26.36 71.93
N ALA A 6 25.00 -25.09 71.50
CA ALA A 6 25.47 -23.87 72.23
C ALA A 6 27.00 -23.74 72.23
N ALA A 7 27.68 -22.59 72.35
CA ALA A 7 27.44 -21.15 72.28
C ALA A 7 28.83 -20.48 72.50
N GLY A 8 28.98 -19.19 72.17
CA GLY A 8 30.04 -18.30 72.67
C GLY A 8 31.17 -18.03 71.65
N ASP A 9 31.49 -16.85 71.11
CA ASP A 9 31.31 -15.40 71.37
C ASP A 9 32.68 -14.71 71.56
N GLN A 10 32.72 -13.42 71.22
CA GLN A 10 33.80 -12.41 71.25
C GLN A 10 34.68 -12.31 69.98
N GLY A 11 34.85 -11.16 69.34
CA GLY A 11 34.39 -9.79 69.59
C GLY A 11 35.10 -8.83 68.63
N GLY A 12 34.50 -7.66 68.33
CA GLY A 12 35.20 -6.57 67.63
C GLY A 12 34.35 -5.64 66.74
N ASN A 13 33.57 -4.76 67.36
CA ASN A 13 33.23 -3.37 66.96
C ASN A 13 32.77 -3.00 65.53
N SER A 14 31.43 -2.96 65.34
CA SER A 14 30.56 -1.80 65.06
C SER A 14 31.14 -0.34 65.02
N PRO A 15 30.37 0.73 64.68
CA PRO A 15 29.30 0.93 63.67
C PRO A 15 29.19 2.40 63.10
N LEU A 16 28.05 2.72 62.43
CA LEU A 16 27.32 4.01 62.33
C LEU A 16 27.58 5.03 61.17
N LEU A 17 26.63 5.04 60.23
CA LEU A 17 25.71 6.13 59.80
C LEU A 17 26.10 7.63 59.76
N ALA A 18 25.79 8.24 58.60
CA ALA A 18 25.17 9.56 58.32
C ALA A 18 26.01 10.69 57.63
N HIS A 19 25.52 11.11 56.44
CA HIS A 19 25.48 12.39 55.68
C HIS A 19 26.26 13.67 56.11
N PRO A 20 26.40 14.79 55.31
CA PRO A 20 25.96 15.15 53.93
C PRO A 20 26.97 15.97 53.05
N THR A 21 26.55 16.34 51.80
CA THR A 21 26.88 17.54 50.93
C THR A 21 28.35 17.94 50.67
N THR A 22 28.85 18.24 49.45
CA THR A 22 28.49 19.36 48.55
C THR A 22 29.28 19.28 47.20
N SER A 23 28.65 19.71 46.09
CA SER A 23 29.16 20.36 44.85
C SER A 23 30.51 19.99 44.19
N LEU A 24 30.48 19.74 42.86
CA LEU A 24 31.26 20.50 41.86
C LEU A 24 30.75 20.22 40.42
N THR A 25 30.97 21.23 39.58
CA THR A 25 30.24 21.63 38.37
C THR A 25 30.81 21.11 37.04
N ALA A 26 29.95 21.21 36.03
CA ALA A 26 30.12 21.11 34.58
C ALA A 26 31.45 21.59 33.97
N ALA A 27 31.85 20.95 32.86
CA ALA A 27 32.91 21.41 31.96
C ALA A 27 32.31 21.88 30.61
N GLN A 28 32.64 23.13 30.25
CA GLN A 28 32.46 23.83 28.96
C GLN A 28 33.38 23.23 27.88
N GLU A 29 33.00 23.10 26.60
CA GLU A 29 32.71 24.12 25.57
C GLU A 29 33.92 25.03 25.24
N THR A 30 34.66 24.66 24.19
CA THR A 30 35.78 25.45 23.65
C THR A 30 35.30 26.39 22.55
N ARG A 31 35.39 27.71 22.81
CA ARG A 31 35.29 28.82 21.86
C ARG A 31 36.65 29.51 21.81
N TYR A 32 37.20 29.73 20.61
CA TYR A 32 38.36 30.59 20.37
C TYR A 32 37.87 32.01 20.03
N THR A 33 38.51 33.03 20.61
CA THR A 33 38.25 34.48 20.39
C THR A 33 39.51 35.22 19.96
N ASP A 34 39.34 36.00 18.89
CA ASP A 34 39.73 37.40 18.62
C ASP A 34 41.19 37.89 18.62
N ALA A 35 41.47 38.68 17.57
CA ALA A 35 42.46 39.76 17.55
C ALA A 35 41.85 41.02 16.89
N GLU A 36 41.83 42.13 17.63
CA GLU A 36 41.60 43.52 17.20
C GLU A 36 42.98 44.25 17.11
N PRO A 37 43.17 45.58 16.79
CA PRO A 37 42.22 46.73 16.78
C PRO A 37 42.40 47.79 15.64
N GLN A 38 41.48 48.76 15.51
CA GLN A 38 41.75 50.22 15.69
C GLN A 38 40.59 51.18 15.25
N ARG A 39 40.17 52.00 16.24
CA ARG A 39 39.79 53.44 16.27
C ARG A 39 38.90 54.09 15.18
N GLY A 40 37.84 54.76 15.67
CA GLY A 40 37.34 56.03 15.07
C GLY A 40 35.92 56.41 15.49
N ALA A 41 35.77 57.43 16.32
CA ALA A 41 34.52 57.92 16.90
C ALA A 41 33.67 58.81 15.95
N ARG A 42 32.33 58.73 16.04
CA ARG A 42 31.36 59.85 16.18
C ARG A 42 29.90 59.37 15.98
N GLU A 43 29.03 59.68 16.95
CA GLU A 43 27.57 59.75 16.72
C GLU A 43 27.22 60.98 15.86
N PRO A 44 26.07 60.96 15.16
CA PRO A 44 24.94 61.74 15.67
C PRO A 44 23.56 61.06 15.54
N ARG A 45 22.65 61.42 16.46
CA ARG A 45 21.20 61.24 16.34
C ARG A 45 20.62 62.08 15.19
N PHE A 46 19.73 61.51 14.37
CA PHE A 46 18.46 62.15 13.99
C PHE A 46 17.44 61.15 13.42
N SER A 47 16.17 61.56 13.46
CA SER A 47 14.90 60.87 13.27
C SER A 47 14.54 60.44 11.84
N GLY A 48 13.61 59.48 11.75
CA GLY A 48 12.46 59.49 10.83
C GLY A 48 12.69 59.01 9.39
N ASP A 49 11.67 58.29 8.89
CA ASP A 49 11.40 57.88 7.50
C ASP A 49 12.15 56.69 6.88
N SER A 50 11.35 55.62 6.69
CA SER A 50 11.11 54.84 5.47
C SER A 50 12.27 54.41 4.54
N ILE A 51 12.16 53.13 4.14
CA ILE A 51 12.68 52.44 2.93
C ILE A 51 14.09 51.81 3.06
N GLY A 52 14.10 50.47 2.93
CA GLY A 52 14.93 49.83 1.90
C GLY A 52 15.98 48.82 2.35
N ALA A 53 15.97 47.69 1.64
CA ALA A 53 17.02 46.68 1.46
C ALA A 53 17.18 45.56 2.51
N ASP A 54 17.38 44.30 2.18
CA ASP A 54 17.28 43.52 0.93
C ASP A 54 17.42 42.05 1.38
N ILE A 55 16.41 41.22 1.15
CA ILE A 55 16.58 39.76 1.13
C ILE A 55 16.01 39.33 -0.21
N GLU A 56 16.91 39.15 -1.19
CA GLU A 56 16.62 38.62 -2.51
C GLU A 56 16.11 37.16 -2.37
N LEU A 57 14.79 37.01 -2.21
CA LEU A 57 14.11 35.80 -2.66
C LEU A 57 13.79 36.00 -4.14
N GLY A 58 14.51 35.26 -4.99
CA GLY A 58 14.31 35.26 -6.43
C GLY A 58 12.84 35.07 -6.81
N ASN A 59 12.41 35.85 -7.81
CA ASN A 59 11.08 35.86 -8.39
C ASN A 59 10.55 34.45 -8.69
N VAL A 60 9.68 33.95 -7.83
CA VAL A 60 8.77 32.84 -8.15
C VAL A 60 7.65 33.45 -9.02
N PRO A 61 7.37 32.95 -10.24
CA PRO A 61 6.27 33.46 -11.04
C PRO A 61 4.94 33.15 -10.36
N LEU A 62 4.33 34.17 -9.76
CA LEU A 62 2.94 34.15 -9.35
C LEU A 62 2.08 34.22 -10.62
N LEU A 63 1.50 33.07 -11.03
CA LEU A 63 0.54 32.94 -12.13
C LEU A 63 1.12 33.31 -13.53
N PRO A 64 0.83 32.57 -14.62
CA PRO A 64 1.20 33.06 -15.94
C PRO A 64 0.24 34.20 -16.33
N ASP A 65 0.69 35.45 -16.15
CA ASP A 65 0.01 36.68 -16.60
C ASP A 65 -0.13 36.78 -18.14
N ASP A 66 0.53 35.89 -18.89
CA ASP A 66 0.60 35.93 -20.36
C ASP A 66 -0.73 35.63 -21.08
N PHE A 67 -1.81 35.34 -20.34
CA PHE A 67 -3.16 35.20 -20.91
C PHE A 67 -4.08 36.41 -20.68
N ASP A 68 -3.81 37.27 -19.68
CA ASP A 68 -4.70 38.40 -19.39
C ASP A 68 -4.50 39.57 -20.39
N GLN A 69 -3.31 39.73 -20.98
CA GLN A 69 -3.09 40.76 -22.01
C GLN A 69 -3.91 40.56 -23.30
N ARG A 70 -4.33 39.33 -23.63
CA ARG A 70 -5.25 39.09 -24.77
C ARG A 70 -6.71 39.37 -24.45
N ARG A 71 -7.07 39.48 -23.16
CA ARG A 71 -8.44 39.72 -22.70
C ARG A 71 -8.67 41.20 -22.40
N ASP A 72 -7.71 41.86 -21.77
CA ASP A 72 -7.81 43.29 -21.47
C ASP A 72 -7.81 44.16 -22.73
N SER A 73 -7.18 43.70 -23.82
CA SER A 73 -7.27 44.35 -25.14
C SER A 73 -8.61 44.14 -25.86
N GLN A 74 -9.48 43.26 -25.36
CA GLN A 74 -10.85 43.07 -25.86
C GLN A 74 -11.91 43.77 -24.99
N ASP A 75 -11.70 43.84 -23.67
CA ASP A 75 -12.63 44.50 -22.74
C ASP A 75 -12.43 46.03 -22.64
N SER A 76 -11.28 46.57 -23.07
CA SER A 76 -11.06 48.04 -23.11
C SER A 76 -11.56 48.73 -24.39
N LEU A 77 -12.20 47.99 -25.31
CA LEU A 77 -12.81 48.53 -26.53
C LEU A 77 -14.35 48.56 -26.50
N SER A 78 -14.99 48.22 -25.38
CA SER A 78 -16.46 48.15 -25.29
C SER A 78 -17.16 49.44 -24.83
N ASP A 79 -16.43 50.52 -24.50
CA ASP A 79 -16.99 51.77 -23.95
C ASP A 79 -16.72 53.03 -24.80
N LEU A 80 -16.68 52.90 -26.14
CA LEU A 80 -16.73 54.07 -27.02
C LEU A 80 -17.93 53.99 -27.96
N ASP A 81 -18.92 54.80 -27.62
CA ASP A 81 -20.05 55.24 -28.44
C ASP A 81 -19.55 55.65 -29.84
N TYR A 82 -19.95 54.91 -30.87
CA TYR A 82 -19.70 55.30 -32.26
C TYR A 82 -20.94 55.08 -33.12
N GLN A 83 -21.33 56.19 -33.74
CA GLN A 83 -22.35 56.32 -34.76
C GLN A 83 -22.22 55.25 -35.85
N GLN A 84 -23.40 54.79 -36.23
CA GLN A 84 -23.70 53.94 -37.36
C GLN A 84 -23.02 54.39 -38.66
N GLN A 85 -22.11 53.55 -39.18
CA GLN A 85 -21.71 53.51 -40.58
C GLN A 85 -21.26 52.08 -40.96
N ASP A 86 -21.70 51.67 -42.15
CA ASP A 86 -21.77 50.30 -42.67
C ASP A 86 -20.46 49.48 -42.66
N LEU A 87 -20.52 48.25 -42.14
CA LEU A 87 -19.53 47.18 -42.39
C LEU A 87 -20.24 45.81 -42.57
N PRO A 88 -19.79 44.96 -43.52
CA PRO A 88 -20.55 43.81 -43.99
C PRO A 88 -20.54 42.59 -43.05
N SER A 89 -21.54 41.75 -43.29
CA SER A 89 -22.09 40.62 -42.54
C SER A 89 -21.12 39.49 -42.12
N THR A 90 -21.43 38.92 -40.95
CA THR A 90 -21.25 37.50 -40.55
C THR A 90 -19.87 36.87 -40.76
N ARG A 91 -19.02 36.93 -39.72
CA ARG A 91 -17.90 36.00 -39.53
C ARG A 91 -18.46 34.58 -39.37
N THR A 92 -18.53 33.84 -40.47
CA THR A 92 -18.98 32.45 -40.49
C THR A 92 -18.02 31.59 -39.66
N ARG A 93 -18.57 30.90 -38.66
CA ARG A 93 -17.87 29.91 -37.83
C ARG A 93 -17.42 28.77 -38.74
N ARG A 94 -16.16 28.78 -39.19
CA ARG A 94 -15.58 27.71 -40.03
C ARG A 94 -14.94 26.65 -39.14
N ASP A 95 -15.56 25.48 -39.09
CA ASP A 95 -14.85 24.24 -38.75
C ASP A 95 -14.15 23.76 -40.04
N PRO A 96 -12.83 23.50 -40.04
CA PRO A 96 -12.15 22.98 -41.22
C PRO A 96 -12.77 21.64 -41.64
N GLU A 97 -12.95 21.43 -42.96
CA GLU A 97 -13.46 20.17 -43.49
C GLU A 97 -12.51 19.01 -43.14
N PHE A 98 -13.10 17.85 -42.81
CA PHE A 98 -12.34 16.64 -42.57
C PHE A 98 -11.95 16.00 -43.90
N ASP A 99 -10.67 15.98 -44.21
CA ASP A 99 -10.13 15.29 -45.38
C ASP A 99 -8.85 14.54 -45.00
N CYS A 100 -8.85 13.22 -45.15
CA CYS A 100 -7.69 12.35 -44.91
C CYS A 100 -6.75 12.24 -46.13
N SER A 101 -7.17 12.68 -47.31
CA SER A 101 -6.38 12.58 -48.55
C SER A 101 -5.32 13.69 -48.67
N SER A 102 -5.58 14.85 -48.05
CA SER A 102 -4.65 15.98 -47.99
C SER A 102 -4.07 16.14 -46.59
N SER A 103 -2.75 15.94 -46.46
CA SER A 103 -2.03 16.11 -45.19
C SER A 103 -2.18 17.53 -44.61
N TRP A 104 -2.32 18.54 -45.48
CA TRP A 104 -2.53 19.92 -45.07
C TRP A 104 -3.94 20.17 -44.52
N LEU A 105 -4.99 19.66 -45.20
CA LEU A 105 -6.37 19.78 -44.72
C LEU A 105 -6.56 18.99 -43.42
N PHE A 106 -5.96 17.80 -43.30
CA PHE A 106 -5.96 17.02 -42.08
C PHE A 106 -5.28 17.74 -40.91
N LEU A 107 -4.13 18.39 -41.15
CA LEU A 107 -3.45 19.20 -40.13
C LEU A 107 -4.25 20.44 -39.73
N GLN A 108 -4.92 21.10 -40.70
CA GLN A 108 -5.83 22.21 -40.41
C GLN A 108 -7.03 21.74 -39.59
N TRP A 109 -7.60 20.59 -39.95
CA TRP A 109 -8.62 19.92 -39.15
C TRP A 109 -8.07 19.75 -37.73
N LEU A 110 -6.96 19.04 -37.50
CA LEU A 110 -6.39 18.82 -36.15
C LEU A 110 -6.15 20.08 -35.31
N ARG A 111 -5.90 21.25 -35.93
CA ARG A 111 -5.78 22.52 -35.20
C ARG A 111 -7.09 23.00 -34.60
N GLY A 112 -8.23 22.54 -35.12
CA GLY A 112 -9.55 22.87 -34.62
C GLY A 112 -10.18 24.11 -35.25
N PRO A 113 -11.39 24.48 -34.79
CA PRO A 113 -12.16 25.58 -35.35
C PRO A 113 -11.55 26.95 -35.01
N VAL A 114 -11.80 27.94 -35.88
CA VAL A 114 -11.46 29.35 -35.64
C VAL A 114 -12.74 30.18 -35.67
N PRO A 115 -13.16 30.82 -34.56
CA PRO A 115 -12.51 30.87 -33.25
C PRO A 115 -12.62 29.53 -32.47
N PRO A 116 -11.69 29.25 -31.53
CA PRO A 116 -11.72 28.05 -30.72
C PRO A 116 -12.97 28.02 -29.84
N HIS A 117 -13.51 26.82 -29.60
CA HIS A 117 -14.65 26.64 -28.72
C HIS A 117 -14.17 26.38 -27.29
N ILE A 118 -14.34 27.36 -26.42
CA ILE A 118 -14.03 27.23 -24.99
C ILE A 118 -15.19 26.49 -24.32
N TYR A 119 -14.89 25.37 -23.66
CA TYR A 119 -15.89 24.65 -22.88
C TYR A 119 -16.19 25.38 -21.57
N HIS A 120 -17.47 25.45 -21.23
CA HIS A 120 -17.94 25.92 -19.94
C HIS A 120 -19.15 25.09 -19.54
N ILE A 121 -19.22 24.68 -18.27
CA ILE A 121 -20.32 23.85 -17.76
C ILE A 121 -21.41 24.77 -17.25
N GLU A 122 -22.54 24.78 -17.94
CA GLU A 122 -23.73 25.47 -17.47
C GLU A 122 -24.47 24.63 -16.40
N PRO A 123 -24.80 25.21 -15.24
CA PRO A 123 -25.52 24.51 -14.17
C PRO A 123 -26.94 24.14 -14.58
N SER A 124 -27.34 22.90 -14.30
CA SER A 124 -28.74 22.50 -14.35
C SER A 124 -29.49 23.13 -13.17
N PHE A 125 -30.53 23.92 -13.41
CA PHE A 125 -31.26 24.67 -12.37
C PHE A 125 -30.36 25.62 -11.53
N PRO A 126 -29.79 26.68 -12.16
CA PRO A 126 -28.77 27.55 -11.53
C PRO A 126 -29.19 28.13 -10.17
N LYS A 127 -30.46 28.53 -10.05
CA LYS A 127 -31.01 29.12 -8.81
C LYS A 127 -30.94 28.16 -7.63
N TRP A 128 -31.23 26.88 -7.84
CA TRP A 128 -31.23 25.88 -6.78
C TRP A 128 -29.81 25.47 -6.41
N GLN A 129 -28.93 25.27 -7.40
CA GLN A 129 -27.53 24.93 -7.15
C GLN A 129 -26.77 26.02 -6.37
N ALA A 130 -27.04 27.29 -6.68
CA ALA A 130 -26.40 28.42 -6.00
C ALA A 130 -27.04 28.77 -4.65
N ALA A 131 -28.16 28.13 -4.25
CA ALA A 131 -28.86 28.50 -3.01
C ALA A 131 -28.01 28.30 -1.73
N PRO A 132 -27.26 27.19 -1.55
CA PRO A 132 -26.42 27.01 -0.37
C PRO A 132 -25.27 28.05 -0.29
N ALA A 133 -24.58 28.30 -1.41
CA ALA A 133 -23.54 29.31 -1.48
C ALA A 133 -24.08 30.72 -1.20
N ARG A 134 -25.23 31.09 -1.79
CA ARG A 134 -25.91 32.37 -1.54
C ARG A 134 -26.35 32.55 -0.10
N LEU A 135 -26.75 31.46 0.57
CA LEU A 135 -27.07 31.50 2.00
C LEU A 135 -25.82 31.89 2.80
N VAL A 136 -24.68 31.22 2.56
CA VAL A 136 -23.42 31.57 3.23
C VAL A 136 -23.01 33.01 2.93
N ASP A 137 -23.12 33.47 1.69
CA ASP A 137 -22.80 34.85 1.31
C ASP A 137 -23.70 35.89 1.99
N ARG A 138 -24.95 35.53 2.27
CA ARG A 138 -25.92 36.41 2.96
C ARG A 138 -25.60 36.54 4.45
N TRP A 139 -25.26 35.43 5.12
CA TRP A 139 -25.01 35.39 6.56
C TRP A 139 -23.57 35.77 6.93
N VAL A 140 -22.60 35.45 6.07
CA VAL A 140 -21.17 35.66 6.31
C VAL A 140 -20.58 36.50 5.17
N LYS A 141 -20.61 37.83 5.34
CA LYS A 141 -20.20 38.76 4.29
C LYS A 141 -18.68 38.88 4.09
N PRO A 142 -17.85 39.13 5.14
CA PRO A 142 -16.44 39.41 4.92
C PRO A 142 -15.67 38.14 4.53
N ARG A 143 -14.74 38.27 3.58
CA ARG A 143 -13.90 37.16 3.09
C ARG A 143 -13.16 36.47 4.25
N ALA A 144 -12.63 37.24 5.20
CA ALA A 144 -11.95 36.72 6.38
C ALA A 144 -12.87 35.82 7.24
N ALA A 145 -14.15 36.18 7.42
CA ALA A 145 -15.08 35.33 8.17
C ALA A 145 -15.46 34.05 7.41
N LYS A 146 -15.53 34.09 6.08
CA LYS A 146 -15.73 32.87 5.26
C LYS A 146 -14.54 31.91 5.39
N ILE A 147 -13.32 32.45 5.36
CA ILE A 147 -12.09 31.67 5.58
C ILE A 147 -12.09 31.10 7.00
N ALA A 148 -12.41 31.91 8.02
CA ALA A 148 -12.48 31.45 9.41
C ALA A 148 -13.55 30.35 9.59
N LEU A 149 -14.72 30.48 8.95
CA LEU A 149 -15.78 29.46 8.97
C LEU A 149 -15.31 28.15 8.33
N LEU A 150 -14.64 28.21 7.18
CA LEU A 150 -14.09 27.02 6.52
C LEU A 150 -13.02 26.36 7.40
N VAL A 151 -12.08 27.12 7.96
CA VAL A 151 -11.06 26.61 8.87
C VAL A 151 -11.71 25.98 10.10
N ALA A 152 -12.70 26.63 10.71
CA ALA A 152 -13.44 26.08 11.85
C ALA A 152 -14.14 24.76 11.48
N ALA A 153 -14.78 24.66 10.30
CA ALA A 153 -15.42 23.43 9.84
C ALA A 153 -14.39 22.29 9.65
N VAL A 154 -13.23 22.59 9.07
CA VAL A 154 -12.14 21.60 8.93
C VAL A 154 -11.59 21.20 10.29
N VAL A 155 -11.39 22.13 11.23
CA VAL A 155 -10.93 21.84 12.59
C VAL A 155 -11.94 20.98 13.36
N VAL A 156 -13.23 21.26 13.23
CA VAL A 156 -14.29 20.41 13.82
C VAL A 156 -14.25 19.01 13.21
N TRP A 157 -14.10 18.90 11.90
CA TRP A 157 -13.94 17.59 11.24
C TRP A 157 -12.70 16.86 11.78
N ILE A 158 -11.54 17.53 11.88
CA ILE A 158 -10.31 16.94 12.45
C ILE A 158 -10.58 16.44 13.88
N ALA A 159 -11.16 17.27 14.74
CA ALA A 159 -11.41 16.91 16.14
C ALA A 159 -12.31 15.68 16.26
N VAL A 160 -13.42 15.64 15.52
CA VAL A 160 -14.36 14.51 15.52
C VAL A 160 -13.71 13.27 14.90
N PHE A 161 -13.11 13.39 13.72
CA PHE A 161 -12.50 12.28 13.00
C PHE A 161 -11.38 11.63 13.80
N PHE A 162 -10.41 12.41 14.30
CA PHE A 162 -9.28 11.88 15.05
C PHE A 162 -9.71 11.30 16.40
N SER A 163 -10.75 11.87 17.05
CA SER A 163 -11.29 11.31 18.29
C SER A 163 -11.99 9.98 18.05
N LEU A 164 -12.79 9.87 16.99
CA LEU A 164 -13.47 8.61 16.63
C LEU A 164 -12.48 7.54 16.17
N VAL A 165 -11.44 7.89 15.41
CA VAL A 165 -10.36 6.95 15.05
C VAL A 165 -9.61 6.50 16.30
N LYS A 166 -9.28 7.42 17.20
CA LYS A 166 -8.61 7.08 18.47
C LYS A 166 -9.48 6.15 19.31
N ALA A 167 -10.77 6.47 19.50
CA ALA A 167 -11.71 5.65 20.23
C ALA A 167 -11.84 4.25 19.58
N SER A 168 -11.95 4.18 18.24
CA SER A 168 -12.01 2.89 17.54
C SER A 168 -10.76 2.02 17.70
N ILE A 169 -9.59 2.61 17.95
CA ILE A 169 -8.35 1.86 18.15
C ILE A 169 -8.12 1.57 19.64
N ALA A 170 -8.45 2.52 20.52
CA ALA A 170 -8.23 2.43 21.97
C ALA A 170 -9.28 1.59 22.69
N ASP A 171 -10.56 1.68 22.31
CA ASP A 171 -11.68 1.00 22.98
C ASP A 171 -11.83 -0.48 22.56
N GLN A 172 -10.90 -1.00 21.74
CA GLN A 172 -10.91 -2.39 21.29
C GLN A 172 -10.00 -3.30 22.13
N GLU A 173 -9.46 -2.86 23.26
CA GLU A 173 -8.60 -3.69 24.11
C GLU A 173 -9.35 -4.96 24.56
N VAL A 174 -8.85 -6.12 24.13
CA VAL A 174 -9.39 -7.42 24.50
C VAL A 174 -8.74 -7.83 25.82
N LEU A 175 -9.57 -8.04 26.84
CA LEU A 175 -9.11 -8.37 28.19
C LEU A 175 -8.18 -9.60 28.17
N GLY A 176 -6.94 -9.42 28.62
CA GLY A 176 -5.90 -10.46 28.63
C GLY A 176 -5.10 -10.64 27.33
N TYR A 177 -5.49 -9.98 26.23
CA TYR A 177 -4.84 -10.11 24.91
C TYR A 177 -4.40 -8.78 24.30
N GLY A 178 -4.70 -7.64 24.95
CA GLY A 178 -4.29 -6.31 24.51
C GLY A 178 -5.10 -5.78 23.32
N GLN A 179 -4.56 -4.76 22.65
CA GLN A 179 -5.21 -4.16 21.49
C GLN A 179 -5.11 -5.07 20.25
N PRO A 180 -6.22 -5.30 19.52
CA PRO A 180 -6.22 -6.11 18.31
C PRO A 180 -5.24 -5.57 17.26
N VAL A 181 -4.32 -6.43 16.82
CA VAL A 181 -3.42 -6.10 15.73
C VAL A 181 -4.21 -6.08 14.42
N LYS A 182 -4.19 -4.94 13.72
CA LYS A 182 -4.80 -4.86 12.38
C LYS A 182 -3.98 -5.69 11.40
N LEU A 183 -4.61 -6.65 10.74
CA LEU A 183 -3.97 -7.52 9.75
C LEU A 183 -4.42 -7.14 8.34
N SER A 184 -3.56 -7.40 7.35
CA SER A 184 -3.98 -7.48 5.95
C SER A 184 -4.58 -8.86 5.67
N CYS A 185 -5.36 -9.01 4.60
CA CYS A 185 -5.92 -10.31 4.23
C CYS A 185 -4.84 -11.36 3.86
N HIS A 186 -3.60 -10.94 3.60
CA HIS A 186 -2.47 -11.83 3.31
C HIS A 186 -1.54 -12.04 4.51
N ALA A 187 -1.86 -11.52 5.68
CA ALA A 187 -1.00 -11.65 6.87
C ALA A 187 -0.89 -13.10 7.33
N ARG A 188 0.34 -13.54 7.60
CA ARG A 188 0.73 -14.89 8.03
C ARG A 188 1.68 -14.77 9.23
N LEU A 189 1.79 -15.83 10.04
CA LEU A 189 2.82 -15.89 11.09
C LEU A 189 4.16 -16.40 10.56
N TRP A 190 4.11 -17.18 9.48
CA TRP A 190 5.24 -17.71 8.75
C TRP A 190 5.23 -17.15 7.33
N SER A 191 6.23 -16.34 6.97
CA SER A 191 6.30 -15.67 5.67
C SER A 191 6.57 -16.67 4.54
N ASN A 192 7.72 -17.35 4.61
CA ASN A 192 8.13 -18.45 3.73
C ASN A 192 9.26 -19.26 4.40
N ALA A 193 9.67 -20.35 3.77
CA ALA A 193 10.69 -21.25 4.30
C ALA A 193 12.08 -20.60 4.51
N THR A 194 12.46 -19.62 3.68
CA THR A 194 13.78 -18.99 3.67
C THR A 194 13.89 -17.82 4.64
N ASP A 195 12.89 -16.95 4.70
CA ASP A 195 12.84 -15.74 5.52
C ASP A 195 12.64 -16.06 6.99
N CYS A 196 12.01 -17.20 7.30
CA CYS A 196 11.96 -17.72 8.67
C CYS A 196 13.32 -18.26 9.15
N GLY A 197 14.33 -18.31 8.28
CA GLY A 197 15.69 -18.73 8.60
C GLY A 197 15.82 -20.22 8.88
N LEU A 198 17.05 -20.64 9.20
CA LEU A 198 17.35 -22.02 9.54
C LEU A 198 16.46 -22.47 10.72
N ASN A 199 15.82 -23.62 10.56
CA ASN A 199 14.86 -24.20 11.49
C ASN A 199 13.61 -23.35 11.81
N GLY A 200 13.40 -22.24 11.11
CA GLY A 200 12.32 -21.29 11.41
C GLY A 200 12.63 -20.33 12.56
N ASP A 201 13.89 -20.23 13.00
CA ASP A 201 14.27 -19.49 14.20
C ASP A 201 13.89 -18.00 14.17
N LEU A 202 13.80 -17.39 12.99
CA LEU A 202 13.41 -15.99 12.82
C LEU A 202 11.89 -15.76 12.92
N CYS A 203 11.09 -16.82 12.82
CA CYS A 203 9.63 -16.75 12.93
C CYS A 203 9.10 -17.12 14.33
N ARG A 204 9.99 -17.29 15.30
CA ARG A 204 9.63 -17.52 16.71
C ARG A 204 8.76 -16.38 17.26
N PRO A 205 7.93 -16.66 18.29
CA PRO A 205 7.77 -17.94 18.99
C PRO A 205 6.85 -18.95 18.27
N PHE A 206 7.02 -20.25 18.48
CA PHE A 206 6.16 -21.24 17.82
C PHE A 206 4.86 -21.54 18.58
N ASP A 207 4.86 -21.32 19.89
CA ASP A 207 3.80 -21.66 20.84
C ASP A 207 3.62 -20.56 21.91
N ASP A 208 2.71 -20.81 22.86
CA ASP A 208 2.46 -20.08 24.12
C ASP A 208 2.22 -18.56 24.03
N GLN A 209 2.05 -18.03 22.82
CA GLN A 209 1.61 -16.67 22.58
C GLN A 209 0.25 -16.64 21.92
N SER A 210 -0.59 -15.76 22.45
CA SER A 210 -1.90 -15.47 21.90
C SER A 210 -2.08 -13.96 21.82
N PHE A 211 -2.71 -13.49 20.75
CA PHE A 211 -2.98 -12.07 20.57
C PHE A 211 -4.31 -11.86 19.86
N ALA A 212 -4.95 -10.73 20.16
CA ALA A 212 -6.14 -10.32 19.44
C ALA A 212 -5.74 -9.74 18.08
N PHE A 213 -6.54 -10.00 17.05
CA PHE A 213 -6.34 -9.45 15.71
C PHE A 213 -7.64 -8.90 15.15
N ARG A 214 -7.52 -8.04 14.13
CA ARG A 214 -8.62 -7.48 13.36
C ARG A 214 -8.36 -7.65 11.87
N CYS A 215 -9.34 -8.22 11.17
CA CYS A 215 -9.33 -8.40 9.72
C CYS A 215 -10.32 -7.46 9.04
N PRO A 216 -9.97 -6.89 7.87
CA PRO A 216 -10.92 -6.16 7.04
C PRO A 216 -11.95 -7.11 6.42
N SER A 217 -13.01 -6.54 5.84
CA SER A 217 -13.96 -7.28 5.01
C SER A 217 -13.36 -7.67 3.65
N GLY A 218 -13.97 -8.65 2.99
CA GLY A 218 -13.61 -9.11 1.64
C GLY A 218 -12.34 -9.96 1.57
N CYS A 219 -11.88 -10.52 2.70
CA CYS A 219 -10.68 -11.35 2.72
C CYS A 219 -10.86 -12.72 2.07
N SER A 220 -12.09 -13.13 1.71
CA SER A 220 -12.31 -14.33 0.89
C SER A 220 -11.70 -14.21 -0.52
N ALA A 221 -11.61 -12.98 -1.05
CA ALA A 221 -11.03 -12.68 -2.36
C ALA A 221 -9.49 -12.54 -2.34
N ALA A 222 -8.88 -12.59 -1.16
CA ALA A 222 -7.44 -12.49 -1.02
C ALA A 222 -6.77 -13.84 -1.34
N ILE A 223 -6.28 -13.96 -2.57
CA ILE A 223 -5.71 -15.19 -3.12
C ILE A 223 -4.18 -15.10 -3.25
N LEU A 224 -3.54 -16.27 -3.34
CA LEU A 224 -2.15 -16.37 -3.80
C LEU A 224 -2.04 -15.84 -5.24
N LEU A 225 -1.09 -14.94 -5.46
CA LEU A 225 -0.74 -14.43 -6.80
C LEU A 225 0.58 -15.01 -7.30
N GLU A 226 1.42 -15.46 -6.37
CA GLU A 226 2.65 -16.21 -6.65
C GLU A 226 2.43 -17.68 -6.30
N PRO A 227 3.03 -18.60 -7.07
CA PRO A 227 3.00 -20.02 -6.74
C PRO A 227 3.60 -20.26 -5.35
N TYR A 228 2.84 -20.95 -4.50
CA TYR A 228 3.24 -21.26 -3.13
C TYR A 228 3.26 -22.76 -2.90
N ASN A 229 4.36 -23.24 -2.34
CA ASN A 229 4.63 -24.64 -2.12
C ASN A 229 4.05 -25.14 -0.79
N VAL A 230 3.26 -26.22 -0.83
CA VAL A 230 2.77 -26.93 0.36
C VAL A 230 2.97 -28.42 0.16
N GLY A 231 3.92 -29.00 0.89
CA GLY A 231 4.23 -30.43 0.76
C GLY A 231 4.76 -30.78 -0.62
N ALA A 232 4.09 -31.66 -1.35
CA ALA A 232 4.49 -32.03 -2.71
C ALA A 232 3.91 -31.11 -3.81
N GLU A 233 2.89 -30.31 -3.47
CA GLU A 233 2.10 -29.57 -4.44
C GLU A 233 2.41 -28.07 -4.40
N GLU A 234 2.12 -27.41 -5.52
CA GLU A 234 2.22 -25.97 -5.70
C GLU A 234 0.82 -25.39 -5.94
N TYR A 235 0.48 -24.34 -5.19
CA TYR A 235 -0.83 -23.69 -5.22
C TYR A 235 -0.71 -22.24 -5.67
N ASN A 236 -1.64 -21.80 -6.52
CA ASN A 236 -1.78 -20.42 -6.95
C ASN A 236 -3.28 -20.07 -7.11
N TYR A 237 -3.63 -18.78 -7.14
CA TYR A 237 -4.99 -18.28 -7.39
C TYR A 237 -6.09 -18.75 -6.43
N ARG A 238 -5.72 -19.10 -5.19
CA ARG A 238 -6.65 -19.49 -4.13
C ARG A 238 -6.24 -18.93 -2.77
N PRO A 239 -7.14 -18.83 -1.78
CA PRO A 239 -6.76 -18.49 -0.41
C PRO A 239 -5.78 -19.53 0.15
N LEU A 240 -4.72 -19.09 0.83
CA LEU A 240 -3.78 -19.97 1.51
C LEU A 240 -4.32 -20.32 2.91
N VAL A 241 -4.99 -21.45 3.02
CA VAL A 241 -5.49 -22.00 4.29
C VAL A 241 -5.09 -23.47 4.34
N ILE A 242 -4.29 -23.88 5.31
CA ILE A 242 -3.78 -25.24 5.43
C ILE A 242 -4.30 -25.85 6.75
N GLY A 243 -5.05 -26.95 6.65
CA GLY A 243 -5.68 -27.61 7.80
C GLY A 243 -7.10 -27.10 8.15
N GLY A 244 -7.39 -26.93 9.44
CA GLY A 244 -8.69 -26.44 9.91
C GLY A 244 -9.76 -27.50 10.19
N LYS A 245 -9.45 -28.79 10.00
CA LYS A 245 -10.27 -29.89 10.52
C LYS A 245 -10.06 -30.06 12.02
N ALA A 246 -11.14 -30.16 12.78
CA ALA A 246 -11.06 -30.39 14.22
C ALA A 246 -10.82 -31.87 14.51
N PHE A 247 -9.95 -32.19 15.48
CA PHE A 247 -9.64 -33.57 15.87
C PHE A 247 -10.75 -34.24 16.70
N ARG A 248 -11.67 -33.47 17.31
CA ARG A 248 -12.80 -33.98 18.10
C ARG A 248 -14.07 -33.17 17.86
N ASN A 249 -15.22 -33.86 17.74
CA ASN A 249 -16.53 -33.25 17.48
C ASN A 249 -17.18 -32.53 18.67
N ASN A 250 -16.61 -32.58 19.89
CA ASN A 250 -17.29 -32.17 21.13
C ASN A 250 -16.58 -31.05 21.93
N GLY A 251 -16.01 -30.03 21.28
CA GLY A 251 -15.47 -28.83 21.94
C GLY A 251 -15.53 -27.59 21.03
N PRO A 252 -15.36 -26.35 21.56
CA PRO A 252 -15.55 -25.12 20.79
C PRO A 252 -14.61 -25.11 19.56
N MET A 253 -15.25 -25.00 18.39
CA MET A 253 -14.81 -25.57 17.12
C MET A 253 -13.82 -24.69 16.34
N SER A 254 -12.52 -24.89 16.52
CA SER A 254 -11.54 -24.51 15.49
C SER A 254 -10.51 -25.61 15.33
N GLY A 255 -10.29 -26.04 14.07
CA GLY A 255 -9.18 -26.93 13.76
C GLY A 255 -7.86 -26.16 13.79
N HIS A 256 -6.74 -26.90 13.84
CA HIS A 256 -5.42 -26.29 13.77
C HIS A 256 -5.10 -25.90 12.33
N TYR A 257 -4.56 -24.69 12.16
CA TYR A 257 -4.05 -24.17 10.91
C TYR A 257 -2.53 -24.12 10.95
N ARG A 258 -1.87 -24.38 9.82
CA ARG A 258 -0.41 -24.26 9.69
C ARG A 258 0.00 -22.79 9.75
N GLY A 259 1.16 -22.47 10.33
CA GLY A 259 1.61 -21.11 10.64
C GLY A 259 1.72 -20.15 9.45
N ASP A 260 1.83 -20.68 8.24
CA ASP A 260 1.87 -19.95 6.97
C ASP A 260 0.48 -19.74 6.33
N SER A 261 -0.59 -20.25 6.94
CA SER A 261 -1.95 -19.93 6.51
C SER A 261 -2.25 -18.44 6.71
N SER A 262 -3.01 -17.82 5.79
CA SER A 262 -3.53 -16.48 5.99
C SER A 262 -4.42 -16.46 7.24
N ILE A 263 -4.10 -15.58 8.20
CA ILE A 263 -4.83 -15.50 9.47
C ILE A 263 -6.30 -15.13 9.22
N CYS A 264 -6.56 -14.15 8.34
CA CYS A 264 -7.91 -13.69 8.04
C CYS A 264 -8.72 -14.73 7.24
N ALA A 265 -8.11 -15.38 6.24
CA ALA A 265 -8.77 -16.46 5.52
C ALA A 265 -9.06 -17.67 6.42
N SER A 266 -8.15 -18.00 7.34
CA SER A 266 -8.34 -19.06 8.33
C SER A 266 -9.45 -18.71 9.33
N ALA A 267 -9.57 -17.44 9.72
CA ALA A 267 -10.63 -16.96 10.60
C ALA A 267 -12.02 -17.01 9.92
N LEU A 268 -12.09 -16.68 8.62
CA LEU A 268 -13.30 -16.86 7.80
C LEU A 268 -13.65 -18.34 7.68
N HIS A 269 -12.68 -19.18 7.33
CA HIS A 269 -12.83 -20.63 7.23
C HIS A 269 -13.32 -21.25 8.56
N ALA A 270 -12.82 -20.75 9.70
CA ALA A 270 -13.28 -21.15 11.03
C ALA A 270 -14.67 -20.63 11.41
N GLY A 271 -15.23 -19.66 10.69
CA GLY A 271 -16.49 -18.98 11.05
C GLY A 271 -16.34 -18.02 12.23
N VAL A 272 -15.12 -17.57 12.54
CA VAL A 272 -14.87 -16.62 13.64
C VAL A 272 -15.22 -15.20 13.24
N ILE A 273 -15.00 -14.85 11.96
CA ILE A 273 -15.33 -13.56 11.36
C ILE A 273 -16.22 -13.76 10.12
N ASP A 274 -16.77 -12.68 9.60
CA ASP A 274 -17.65 -12.67 8.43
C ASP A 274 -16.98 -11.95 7.26
N ASP A 275 -17.23 -12.38 6.02
CA ASP A 275 -16.56 -11.81 4.86
C ASP A 275 -17.10 -10.43 4.49
N ALA A 276 -18.40 -10.18 4.66
CA ALA A 276 -19.01 -8.90 4.34
C ALA A 276 -18.59 -7.79 5.32
N THR A 277 -18.42 -8.13 6.60
CA THR A 277 -18.17 -7.16 7.67
C THR A 277 -16.75 -7.22 8.25
N GLY A 278 -15.96 -8.23 7.91
CA GLY A 278 -14.68 -8.49 8.56
C GLY A 278 -14.88 -8.94 10.01
N GLY A 279 -13.92 -8.61 10.88
CA GLY A 279 -14.11 -8.79 12.32
C GLY A 279 -12.81 -8.94 13.11
N CYS A 280 -12.97 -9.23 14.40
CA CYS A 280 -11.86 -9.56 15.28
C CYS A 280 -11.93 -11.01 15.75
N GLY A 281 -10.76 -11.54 16.09
CA GLY A 281 -10.62 -12.82 16.75
C GLY A 281 -9.38 -12.83 17.64
N ILE A 282 -9.20 -13.94 18.34
CA ILE A 282 -7.99 -14.23 19.10
C ILE A 282 -7.28 -15.37 18.38
N LEU A 283 -6.01 -15.15 18.06
CA LEU A 283 -5.14 -16.18 17.55
C LEU A 283 -4.38 -16.78 18.72
N HIS A 284 -4.33 -18.11 18.79
CA HIS A 284 -3.51 -18.85 19.74
C HIS A 284 -2.50 -19.67 18.98
N ARG A 285 -1.19 -19.43 19.20
CA ARG A 285 -0.13 -20.30 18.70
C ARG A 285 -0.20 -21.64 19.45
N THR A 286 -0.16 -22.75 18.71
CA THR A 286 -0.31 -24.11 19.24
C THR A 286 0.93 -24.97 19.02
N GLY A 287 2.06 -24.39 18.60
CA GLY A 287 3.33 -25.09 18.45
C GLY A 287 3.34 -26.10 17.32
N LEU A 288 4.18 -27.11 17.47
CA LEU A 288 4.33 -28.19 16.51
C LEU A 288 3.04 -28.99 16.39
N GLN A 289 2.59 -29.22 15.15
CA GLN A 289 1.46 -30.08 14.84
C GLN A 289 1.79 -31.00 13.68
N ASP A 290 1.23 -32.19 13.75
CA ASP A 290 1.34 -33.24 12.75
C ASP A 290 0.06 -33.30 11.92
N LYS A 291 0.21 -33.52 10.62
CA LYS A 291 -0.89 -33.84 9.68
C LYS A 291 -2.04 -32.83 9.71
N PHE A 292 -2.01 -31.90 8.76
CA PHE A 292 -3.10 -30.95 8.54
C PHE A 292 -4.07 -31.55 7.53
N VAL A 293 -5.31 -31.81 7.94
CA VAL A 293 -6.33 -32.40 7.06
C VAL A 293 -7.15 -31.29 6.40
N ASN A 294 -7.34 -31.40 5.09
CA ASN A 294 -8.21 -30.50 4.33
C ASN A 294 -9.68 -30.66 4.72
N VAL A 295 -10.43 -29.56 4.62
CA VAL A 295 -11.88 -29.51 4.79
C VAL A 295 -12.41 -28.26 4.11
N SER A 296 -13.62 -28.32 3.56
CA SER A 296 -14.33 -27.13 3.07
C SER A 296 -15.24 -26.59 4.17
N LYS A 297 -15.06 -25.31 4.53
CA LYS A 297 -15.93 -24.62 5.51
C LYS A 297 -16.12 -23.17 5.10
N HIS A 298 -17.34 -22.67 5.28
CA HIS A 298 -17.71 -21.27 5.03
C HIS A 298 -17.26 -20.75 3.64
N GLY A 299 -17.32 -21.61 2.61
CA GLY A 299 -16.98 -21.25 1.24
C GLY A 299 -15.48 -21.19 0.94
N ILE A 300 -14.61 -21.61 1.87
CA ILE A 300 -13.16 -21.69 1.66
C ILE A 300 -12.75 -23.17 1.73
N ASP A 301 -11.95 -23.60 0.76
CA ASP A 301 -11.34 -24.94 0.74
C ASP A 301 -9.92 -24.87 1.31
N SER A 302 -9.66 -25.60 2.38
CA SER A 302 -8.30 -25.72 2.92
C SER A 302 -7.47 -26.78 2.19
N ILE A 303 -6.16 -26.69 2.38
CA ILE A 303 -5.14 -27.56 1.81
C ILE A 303 -4.69 -28.56 2.90
N ASP A 304 -4.41 -29.79 2.51
CA ASP A 304 -3.84 -30.79 3.41
C ASP A 304 -2.31 -30.77 3.38
N PHE A 305 -1.69 -31.26 4.44
CA PHE A 305 -0.25 -31.42 4.55
C PHE A 305 0.05 -32.61 5.44
N GLN A 306 0.63 -33.67 4.87
CA GLN A 306 0.77 -34.99 5.53
C GLN A 306 2.06 -35.13 6.36
N SER A 307 2.67 -34.01 6.77
CA SER A 307 3.88 -33.98 7.59
C SER A 307 3.71 -33.10 8.83
N ASN A 308 4.78 -32.96 9.61
CA ASN A 308 4.85 -32.04 10.75
C ASN A 308 5.24 -30.64 10.31
N PHE A 309 4.79 -29.64 11.06
CA PHE A 309 5.23 -28.26 10.87
C PHE A 309 5.42 -27.58 12.24
N PRO A 310 6.52 -26.82 12.46
CA PRO A 310 6.90 -26.33 13.78
C PRO A 310 5.93 -25.32 14.37
N MET A 311 5.16 -24.62 13.52
CA MET A 311 4.22 -23.57 13.96
C MET A 311 2.81 -23.84 13.47
N SER A 312 1.87 -23.84 14.40
CA SER A 312 0.44 -23.90 14.10
C SER A 312 -0.31 -22.88 14.94
N PHE A 313 -1.55 -22.61 14.55
CA PHE A 313 -2.44 -21.78 15.35
C PHE A 313 -3.88 -22.24 15.27
N LYS A 314 -4.67 -21.81 16.25
CA LYS A 314 -6.13 -21.88 16.24
C LYS A 314 -6.70 -20.48 16.46
N VAL A 315 -7.93 -20.28 15.99
CA VAL A 315 -8.60 -18.98 16.04
C VAL A 315 -9.88 -19.13 16.86
N THR A 316 -10.11 -18.22 17.80
CA THR A 316 -11.32 -18.20 18.63
C THR A 316 -11.95 -16.82 18.67
N ARG A 317 -13.23 -16.75 19.06
CA ARG A 317 -13.97 -15.48 19.26
C ARG A 317 -14.16 -15.14 20.74
N GLN A 318 -13.69 -15.99 21.65
CA GLN A 318 -14.06 -15.95 23.06
C GLN A 318 -12.83 -15.63 23.91
N ALA A 319 -12.85 -14.48 24.59
CA ALA A 319 -11.83 -14.16 25.56
C ALA A 319 -12.17 -14.86 26.89
N THR A 320 -11.34 -15.81 27.33
CA THR A 320 -11.42 -16.38 28.67
C THR A 320 -10.60 -15.51 29.62
N SER A 321 -11.25 -14.82 30.54
CA SER A 321 -10.60 -14.11 31.65
C SER A 321 -10.29 -15.09 32.79
N SER A 322 -9.06 -15.03 33.30
CA SER A 322 -8.62 -15.74 34.51
C SER A 322 -9.39 -15.22 35.73
N GLY A 323 -10.58 -15.76 36.01
CA GLY A 323 -11.35 -15.46 37.22
C GLY A 323 -12.85 -15.17 37.05
N SER A 324 -13.41 -15.17 35.84
CA SER A 324 -14.88 -15.05 35.66
C SER A 324 -15.40 -16.05 34.64
N SER A 325 -16.49 -16.75 34.99
CA SER A 325 -17.20 -17.71 34.12
C SER A 325 -17.95 -17.06 32.95
N ASP A 326 -17.94 -15.73 32.86
CA ASP A 326 -18.56 -14.99 31.77
C ASP A 326 -17.58 -14.81 30.62
N ALA A 327 -17.75 -15.66 29.62
CA ALA A 327 -17.03 -15.54 28.38
C ALA A 327 -17.59 -14.40 27.52
N LYS A 328 -16.83 -13.32 27.35
CA LYS A 328 -17.21 -12.20 26.48
C LYS A 328 -16.79 -12.48 25.04
N LEU A 329 -17.73 -12.37 24.11
CA LEU A 329 -17.43 -12.43 22.68
C LEU A 329 -16.63 -11.18 22.28
N VAL A 330 -15.55 -11.39 21.54
CA VAL A 330 -14.79 -10.30 20.95
C VAL A 330 -15.61 -9.76 19.77
N GLU A 331 -16.26 -8.64 19.99
CA GLU A 331 -16.97 -7.89 18.95
C GLU A 331 -16.16 -6.65 18.60
N CYS A 332 -15.61 -6.63 17.38
CA CYS A 332 -15.07 -5.42 16.79
C CYS A 332 -15.99 -5.01 15.64
N SER A 333 -16.54 -3.81 15.71
CA SER A 333 -17.24 -3.20 14.58
C SER A 333 -16.25 -2.48 13.67
N ASP A 334 -16.46 -2.60 12.35
CA ASP A 334 -15.68 -1.82 11.39
C ASP A 334 -16.24 -0.39 11.28
N ILE A 335 -15.64 0.55 12.02
CA ILE A 335 -16.07 1.96 11.99
C ILE A 335 -15.76 2.67 10.66
N ARG A 336 -15.01 2.03 9.74
CA ARG A 336 -14.57 2.62 8.45
C ARG A 336 -15.71 3.26 7.68
N TRP A 337 -16.81 2.53 7.53
CA TRP A 337 -17.98 2.98 6.79
C TRP A 337 -18.74 4.11 7.50
N SER A 338 -18.79 4.09 8.84
CA SER A 338 -19.39 5.18 9.62
C SER A 338 -18.56 6.47 9.55
N LEU A 339 -17.24 6.37 9.66
CA LEU A 339 -16.32 7.49 9.47
C LEU A 339 -16.42 8.04 8.05
N PHE A 340 -16.45 7.15 7.06
CA PHE A 340 -16.64 7.55 5.67
C PHE A 340 -17.97 8.26 5.46
N ALA A 341 -19.08 7.76 5.99
CA ALA A 341 -20.38 8.40 5.88
C ALA A 341 -20.38 9.81 6.49
N PHE A 342 -19.80 9.98 7.68
CA PHE A 342 -19.61 11.29 8.31
C PHE A 342 -18.78 12.22 7.43
N THR A 343 -17.62 11.78 6.97
CA THR A 343 -16.72 12.57 6.12
C THR A 343 -17.36 12.90 4.77
N LEU A 344 -18.14 11.99 4.20
CA LEU A 344 -18.89 12.20 2.96
C LEU A 344 -19.91 13.33 3.12
N VAL A 345 -20.70 13.32 4.21
CA VAL A 345 -21.66 14.39 4.49
C VAL A 345 -20.95 15.74 4.64
N VAL A 346 -19.85 15.80 5.39
CA VAL A 346 -19.07 17.04 5.58
C VAL A 346 -18.51 17.54 4.24
N THR A 347 -17.90 16.66 3.44
CA THR A 347 -17.33 17.05 2.14
C THR A 347 -18.39 17.47 1.13
N VAL A 348 -19.57 16.85 1.13
CA VAL A 348 -20.71 17.28 0.31
C VAL A 348 -21.18 18.68 0.70
N ILE A 349 -21.34 18.96 2.01
CA ILE A 349 -21.73 20.31 2.49
C ILE A 349 -20.68 21.34 2.06
N LEU A 350 -19.39 21.05 2.26
CA LEU A 350 -18.30 21.93 1.84
C LEU A 350 -18.28 22.13 0.32
N SER A 351 -18.48 21.09 -0.48
CA SER A 351 -18.55 21.18 -1.94
C SER A 351 -19.66 22.10 -2.44
N MET A 352 -20.83 22.02 -1.80
CA MET A 352 -22.01 22.82 -2.14
C MET A 352 -21.91 24.27 -1.67
N THR A 353 -21.08 24.58 -0.67
CA THR A 353 -20.98 25.92 -0.05
C THR A 353 -19.71 26.68 -0.42
N VAL A 354 -18.60 26.00 -0.65
CA VAL A 354 -17.32 26.61 -1.01
C VAL A 354 -17.29 26.92 -2.51
N THR A 355 -17.28 28.21 -2.84
CA THR A 355 -17.27 28.72 -4.22
C THR A 355 -15.86 28.90 -4.79
N SER A 356 -14.86 29.17 -3.95
CA SER A 356 -13.49 29.33 -4.44
C SER A 356 -12.86 27.98 -4.81
N ALA A 357 -12.42 27.85 -6.06
CA ALA A 357 -11.70 26.67 -6.55
C ALA A 357 -10.50 26.23 -5.68
N PRO A 358 -9.60 27.14 -5.22
CA PRO A 358 -8.43 26.70 -4.45
C PRO A 358 -8.82 26.20 -3.06
N ALA A 359 -9.73 26.88 -2.35
CA ALA A 359 -10.14 26.43 -1.02
C ALA A 359 -10.96 25.13 -1.08
N PHE A 360 -11.78 24.95 -2.12
CA PHE A 360 -12.47 23.69 -2.36
C PHE A 360 -11.46 22.56 -2.57
N TYR A 361 -10.52 22.71 -3.52
CA TYR A 361 -9.54 21.67 -3.80
C TYR A 361 -8.68 21.34 -2.57
N ALA A 362 -8.13 22.36 -1.90
CA ALA A 362 -7.27 22.17 -0.74
C ALA A 362 -7.99 21.48 0.42
N SER A 363 -9.24 21.87 0.72
CA SER A 363 -10.04 21.22 1.77
C SER A 363 -10.41 19.78 1.43
N MET A 364 -10.84 19.51 0.19
CA MET A 364 -11.16 18.15 -0.24
C MET A 364 -9.92 17.26 -0.25
N PHE A 365 -8.79 17.75 -0.78
CA PHE A 365 -7.54 17.01 -0.82
C PHE A 365 -7.08 16.65 0.61
N PHE A 366 -7.09 17.60 1.54
CA PHE A 366 -6.73 17.36 2.94
C PHE A 366 -7.65 16.33 3.62
N ILE A 367 -8.97 16.52 3.51
CA ILE A 367 -9.96 15.65 4.18
C ILE A 367 -9.88 14.22 3.62
N VAL A 368 -9.88 14.07 2.30
CA VAL A 368 -9.81 12.76 1.64
C VAL A 368 -8.46 12.08 1.97
N TRP A 369 -7.36 12.83 2.02
CA TRP A 369 -6.06 12.30 2.39
C TRP A 369 -6.05 11.62 3.76
N PHE A 370 -6.49 12.33 4.80
CA PHE A 370 -6.50 11.78 6.16
C PHE A 370 -7.57 10.71 6.35
N GLN A 371 -8.71 10.80 5.64
CA GLN A 371 -9.70 9.73 5.59
C GLN A 371 -9.06 8.44 5.06
N VAL A 372 -8.30 8.49 3.96
CA VAL A 372 -7.64 7.30 3.41
C VAL A 372 -6.52 6.81 4.32
N ALA A 373 -5.60 7.69 4.71
CA ALA A 373 -4.40 7.35 5.48
C ALA A 373 -4.70 6.74 6.87
N MET A 374 -5.87 7.05 7.46
CA MET A 374 -6.18 6.66 8.84
C MET A 374 -7.43 5.78 8.99
N ALA A 375 -8.35 5.78 8.03
CA ALA A 375 -9.61 5.04 8.14
C ALA A 375 -9.84 4.11 6.95
N SER A 376 -9.98 4.63 5.73
CA SER A 376 -10.44 3.83 4.59
C SER A 376 -9.46 2.72 4.20
N ASP A 377 -8.17 3.03 4.05
CA ASP A 377 -7.12 2.04 3.85
C ASP A 377 -5.83 2.50 4.57
N PRO A 378 -5.79 2.40 5.91
CA PRO A 378 -4.63 2.82 6.66
C PRO A 378 -3.56 1.73 6.65
N PRO A 379 -2.27 2.10 6.58
CA PRO A 379 -1.15 1.18 6.74
C PRO A 379 -1.24 0.38 8.05
N THR A 380 -0.56 -0.77 8.11
CA THR A 380 -0.54 -1.60 9.32
C THR A 380 0.27 -0.94 10.44
N SER A 381 -0.41 -0.22 11.34
CA SER A 381 0.19 0.46 12.48
C SER A 381 -0.86 0.83 13.53
N GLY A 382 -0.44 1.03 14.78
CA GLY A 382 -1.26 1.67 15.81
C GLY A 382 -1.51 3.15 15.54
N TYR A 383 -2.41 3.76 16.33
CA TYR A 383 -2.91 5.13 16.15
C TYR A 383 -1.81 6.19 15.91
N TYR A 384 -0.81 6.26 16.81
CA TYR A 384 0.26 7.26 16.69
C TYR A 384 1.14 7.05 15.47
N GLY A 385 1.39 5.80 15.07
CA GLY A 385 2.14 5.51 13.85
C GLY A 385 1.34 5.85 12.59
N LEU A 386 0.00 5.72 12.60
CA LEU A 386 -0.85 6.22 11.51
C LEU A 386 -0.75 7.74 11.37
N ILE A 387 -0.74 8.49 12.48
CA ILE A 387 -0.53 9.93 12.46
C ILE A 387 0.85 10.25 11.88
N SER A 388 1.90 9.61 12.39
CA SER A 388 3.28 9.84 11.94
C SER A 388 3.43 9.59 10.43
N MET A 389 2.91 8.46 9.93
CA MET A 389 2.96 8.14 8.50
C MET A 389 2.07 9.06 7.68
N GLY A 390 0.84 9.34 8.14
CA GLY A 390 -0.12 10.19 7.44
C GLY A 390 0.41 11.60 7.24
N VAL A 391 0.97 12.20 8.29
CA VAL A 391 1.59 13.54 8.25
C VAL A 391 2.90 13.52 7.45
N GLY A 392 3.76 12.52 7.66
CA GLY A 392 5.03 12.40 6.95
C GLY A 392 4.87 12.27 5.43
N ARG A 393 3.82 11.59 4.97
CA ARG A 393 3.48 11.48 3.54
C ARG A 393 2.70 12.70 3.03
N PHE A 394 1.92 13.36 3.89
CA PHE A 394 1.07 14.48 3.50
C PHE A 394 1.86 15.67 2.98
N LEU A 395 2.98 16.06 3.60
CA LEU A 395 3.72 17.25 3.17
C LEU A 395 4.21 17.16 1.71
N PRO A 396 5.00 16.14 1.31
CA PRO A 396 5.38 15.98 -0.10
C PRO A 396 4.16 15.71 -0.99
N GLY A 397 3.16 14.98 -0.51
CA GLY A 397 1.90 14.75 -1.22
C GLY A 397 1.13 16.04 -1.54
N ALA A 398 1.08 16.98 -0.59
CA ALA A 398 0.41 18.27 -0.71
C ALA A 398 1.16 19.21 -1.66
N PHE A 399 2.50 19.14 -1.69
CA PHE A 399 3.29 19.84 -2.70
C PHE A 399 2.95 19.36 -4.12
N VAL A 400 2.90 18.04 -4.33
CA VAL A 400 2.46 17.49 -5.62
C VAL A 400 0.99 17.84 -5.89
N GLY A 401 0.12 17.78 -4.88
CA GLY A 401 -1.27 18.22 -4.99
C GLY A 401 -1.41 19.68 -5.41
N PHE A 402 -0.56 20.58 -4.90
CA PHE A 402 -0.49 21.96 -5.35
C PHE A 402 -0.05 22.07 -6.83
N VAL A 403 0.96 21.31 -7.25
CA VAL A 403 1.39 21.25 -8.66
C VAL A 403 0.24 20.75 -9.56
N LEU A 404 -0.45 19.68 -9.15
CA LEU A 404 -1.63 19.17 -9.85
C LEU A 404 -2.73 20.23 -9.93
N TYR A 405 -2.97 20.95 -8.83
CA TYR A 405 -3.93 22.04 -8.80
C TYR A 405 -3.59 23.12 -9.83
N TYR A 406 -2.38 23.64 -9.74
CA TYR A 406 -1.92 24.79 -10.50
C TYR A 406 -1.89 24.50 -12.01
N PHE A 407 -1.34 23.36 -12.42
CA PHE A 407 -1.15 23.04 -13.83
C PHE A 407 -2.35 22.33 -14.47
N CYS A 408 -3.09 21.52 -13.72
CA CYS A 408 -4.11 20.64 -14.29
C CYS A 408 -5.56 20.98 -13.88
N ILE A 409 -5.80 21.24 -12.59
CA ILE A 409 -7.16 21.25 -12.01
C ILE A 409 -7.78 22.65 -11.95
N TRP A 410 -6.97 23.70 -11.81
CA TRP A 410 -7.48 25.07 -11.73
C TRP A 410 -8.44 25.40 -12.88
N ARG A 411 -8.14 24.96 -14.11
CA ARG A 411 -8.95 25.28 -15.30
C ARG A 411 -10.35 24.66 -15.27
N THR A 412 -10.50 23.47 -14.70
CA THR A 412 -11.80 22.78 -14.65
C THR A 412 -12.70 23.36 -13.55
N LEU A 413 -12.09 23.83 -12.45
CA LEU A 413 -12.81 24.34 -11.28
C LEU A 413 -13.00 25.87 -11.27
N LYS A 414 -12.22 26.63 -12.06
CA LYS A 414 -12.33 28.10 -12.13
C LYS A 414 -13.73 28.49 -12.60
N ASN A 415 -14.38 29.39 -11.84
CA ASN A 415 -15.71 29.93 -12.13
C ASN A 415 -16.77 28.84 -12.40
N LEU A 416 -16.68 27.70 -11.72
CA LEU A 416 -17.65 26.61 -11.86
C LEU A 416 -18.84 26.85 -10.91
N ASP A 417 -19.89 27.49 -11.42
CA ASP A 417 -21.13 27.74 -10.67
C ASP A 417 -22.03 26.48 -10.56
N ALA A 418 -21.68 25.42 -11.29
CA ALA A 418 -22.34 24.12 -11.27
C ALA A 418 -21.92 23.28 -10.05
N HIS A 419 -22.39 23.66 -8.87
CA HIS A 419 -22.09 23.00 -7.60
C HIS A 419 -22.53 21.54 -7.54
N ILE A 420 -23.65 21.17 -8.19
CA ILE A 420 -24.09 19.76 -8.22
C ILE A 420 -23.15 18.94 -9.10
N ASP A 421 -22.80 19.42 -10.30
CA ASP A 421 -21.86 18.76 -11.19
C ASP A 421 -20.48 18.58 -10.52
N LYS A 422 -19.99 19.62 -9.83
CA LYS A 422 -18.76 19.56 -9.03
C LYS A 422 -18.85 18.50 -7.93
N THR A 423 -19.97 18.43 -7.22
CA THR A 423 -20.15 17.50 -6.08
C THR A 423 -20.31 16.06 -6.55
N VAL A 424 -21.13 15.81 -7.56
CA VAL A 424 -21.41 14.45 -8.04
C VAL A 424 -20.26 13.92 -8.89
N LEU A 425 -19.76 14.70 -9.84
CA LEU A 425 -18.74 14.22 -10.79
C LEU A 425 -17.34 14.31 -10.20
N TRP A 426 -16.93 15.50 -9.73
CA TRP A 426 -15.56 15.69 -9.25
C TRP A 426 -15.35 15.08 -7.87
N LEU A 427 -16.17 15.44 -6.87
CA LEU A 427 -16.03 14.88 -5.51
C LEU A 427 -16.44 13.40 -5.47
N GLY A 428 -17.54 13.01 -6.13
CA GLY A 428 -17.93 11.61 -6.25
C GLY A 428 -16.86 10.76 -6.95
N GLY A 429 -16.31 11.24 -8.08
CA GLY A 429 -15.17 10.60 -8.75
C GLY A 429 -13.94 10.49 -7.84
N CYS A 430 -13.63 11.55 -7.09
CA CYS A 430 -12.54 11.54 -6.11
C CYS A 430 -12.70 10.46 -5.05
N TRP A 431 -13.91 10.29 -4.50
CA TRP A 431 -14.18 9.20 -3.56
C TRP A 431 -14.06 7.82 -4.19
N VAL A 432 -14.54 7.63 -5.43
CA VAL A 432 -14.40 6.35 -6.15
C VAL A 432 -12.92 5.99 -6.33
N GLY A 433 -12.07 6.96 -6.69
CA GLY A 433 -10.61 6.76 -6.78
C GLY A 433 -9.93 6.57 -5.41
N ALA A 434 -10.35 7.33 -4.39
CA ALA A 434 -9.77 7.27 -3.06
C ALA A 434 -10.04 5.93 -2.35
N LEU A 435 -11.17 5.30 -2.67
CA LEU A 435 -11.58 3.97 -2.19
C LEU A 435 -11.16 2.85 -3.16
N ASN A 436 -10.00 2.98 -3.81
CA ASN A 436 -9.48 2.04 -4.81
C ASN A 436 -9.62 0.55 -4.43
N THR A 437 -9.30 0.22 -3.17
CA THR A 437 -9.39 -1.14 -2.60
C THR A 437 -10.81 -1.71 -2.62
N ASP A 438 -11.82 -0.85 -2.50
CA ASP A 438 -13.23 -1.23 -2.52
C ASP A 438 -13.87 -1.04 -3.91
N THR A 439 -13.18 -0.39 -4.85
CA THR A 439 -13.68 -0.08 -6.19
C THR A 439 -12.90 -0.82 -7.29
N PHE A 440 -11.71 -0.33 -7.66
CA PHE A 440 -10.95 -0.85 -8.81
C PHE A 440 -10.17 -2.13 -8.51
N ASP A 441 -9.69 -2.35 -7.27
CA ASP A 441 -8.94 -3.57 -6.90
C ASP A 441 -9.81 -4.82 -6.89
N ARG A 442 -11.14 -4.67 -6.95
CA ARG A 442 -12.09 -5.78 -7.08
C ARG A 442 -12.29 -6.24 -8.52
N ILE A 443 -11.71 -5.53 -9.49
CA ILE A 443 -11.73 -5.95 -10.89
C ILE A 443 -10.75 -7.13 -11.04
N PRO A 444 -11.14 -8.25 -11.66
CA PRO A 444 -10.33 -9.48 -11.70
C PRO A 444 -9.16 -9.38 -12.69
N ILE A 445 -8.24 -8.43 -12.48
CA ILE A 445 -7.02 -8.25 -13.27
C ILE A 445 -5.88 -7.99 -12.30
N SER A 446 -5.19 -9.05 -11.90
CA SER A 446 -4.06 -8.94 -10.97
C SER A 446 -2.77 -8.58 -11.70
N ARG A 447 -2.58 -9.17 -12.89
CA ARG A 447 -1.38 -9.03 -13.74
C ARG A 447 -1.76 -9.13 -15.21
N LEU A 448 -0.97 -8.46 -16.06
CA LEU A 448 -1.15 -8.47 -17.51
C LEU A 448 -0.31 -9.55 -18.21
N THR A 449 0.12 -10.59 -17.48
CA THR A 449 0.86 -11.70 -18.11
C THR A 449 -0.13 -12.66 -18.77
N PRO A 450 0.24 -13.32 -19.89
CA PRO A 450 -0.65 -14.26 -20.56
C PRO A 450 -1.14 -15.40 -19.65
N HIS A 451 -0.25 -15.94 -18.82
CA HIS A 451 -0.57 -17.02 -17.88
C HIS A 451 -1.63 -16.61 -16.85
N ASP A 452 -1.49 -15.41 -16.29
CA ASP A 452 -2.38 -14.92 -15.24
C ASP A 452 -3.78 -14.56 -15.80
N LEU A 453 -3.83 -14.08 -17.04
CA LEU A 453 -5.08 -13.77 -17.74
C LEU A 453 -5.90 -15.03 -18.07
N GLU A 454 -5.23 -16.16 -18.32
CA GLU A 454 -5.89 -17.44 -18.61
C GLU A 454 -6.41 -18.12 -17.34
N GLN A 455 -5.69 -18.00 -16.23
CA GLN A 455 -6.04 -18.66 -14.96
C GLN A 455 -7.05 -17.88 -14.12
N GLN A 456 -7.09 -16.55 -14.23
CA GLN A 456 -8.02 -15.73 -13.45
C GLN A 456 -9.40 -15.63 -14.13
N PRO A 457 -10.48 -16.14 -13.50
CA PRO A 457 -11.80 -16.12 -14.10
C PRO A 457 -12.30 -14.68 -14.28
N GLY A 458 -12.70 -14.33 -15.51
CA GLY A 458 -13.24 -13.00 -15.84
C GLY A 458 -12.19 -11.94 -16.17
N ALA A 459 -10.89 -12.25 -16.17
CA ALA A 459 -9.83 -11.29 -16.47
C ALA A 459 -9.86 -10.76 -17.91
N ILE A 460 -10.02 -11.66 -18.89
CA ILE A 460 -10.09 -11.31 -20.32
C ILE A 460 -11.24 -10.33 -20.62
N PRO A 461 -12.52 -10.61 -20.26
CA PRO A 461 -13.61 -9.67 -20.55
C PRO A 461 -13.44 -8.33 -19.82
N ALA A 462 -12.94 -8.34 -18.58
CA ALA A 462 -12.64 -7.11 -17.85
C ALA A 462 -11.57 -6.26 -18.57
N LEU A 463 -10.50 -6.90 -19.07
CA LEU A 463 -9.43 -6.23 -19.79
C LEU A 463 -9.94 -5.56 -21.08
N ILE A 464 -10.77 -6.27 -21.87
CA ILE A 464 -11.36 -5.74 -23.10
C ILE A 464 -12.22 -4.49 -22.80
N ILE A 465 -13.05 -4.55 -21.76
CA ILE A 465 -13.91 -3.43 -21.35
C ILE A 465 -13.07 -2.23 -20.92
N ILE A 466 -12.06 -2.44 -20.08
CA ILE A 466 -11.19 -1.35 -19.58
C ILE A 466 -10.44 -0.71 -20.74
N VAL A 467 -9.81 -1.49 -21.61
CA VAL A 467 -9.07 -0.96 -22.76
C VAL A 467 -10.00 -0.20 -23.70
N GLY A 468 -11.18 -0.74 -23.99
CA GLY A 468 -12.21 -0.06 -24.80
C GLY A 468 -12.64 1.28 -24.20
N LEU A 469 -12.86 1.33 -22.89
CA LEU A 469 -13.20 2.57 -22.17
C LEU A 469 -12.05 3.58 -22.22
N LEU A 470 -10.81 3.17 -21.95
CA LEU A 470 -9.64 4.06 -22.00
C LEU A 470 -9.41 4.64 -23.40
N VAL A 471 -9.58 3.83 -24.44
CA VAL A 471 -9.53 4.28 -25.84
C VAL A 471 -10.64 5.29 -26.12
N GLY A 472 -11.88 5.00 -25.72
CA GLY A 472 -13.01 5.92 -25.87
C GLY A 472 -12.81 7.25 -25.14
N ILE A 473 -12.31 7.20 -23.90
CA ILE A 473 -11.97 8.39 -23.10
C ILE A 473 -10.87 9.21 -23.80
N THR A 474 -9.85 8.56 -24.32
CA THR A 474 -8.74 9.22 -25.03
C THR A 474 -9.24 9.94 -26.27
N PHE A 475 -10.10 9.30 -27.08
CA PHE A 475 -10.71 9.95 -28.25
C PHE A 475 -11.61 11.12 -27.86
N LEU A 476 -12.43 10.97 -26.81
CA LEU A 476 -13.29 12.03 -26.30
C LEU A 476 -12.49 13.26 -25.86
N GLN A 477 -11.42 13.05 -25.09
CA GLN A 477 -10.54 14.12 -24.64
C GLN A 477 -9.76 14.75 -25.80
N ALA A 478 -9.21 13.95 -26.71
CA ALA A 478 -8.51 14.43 -27.90
C ALA A 478 -9.41 15.31 -28.78
N PHE A 479 -10.66 14.90 -28.99
CA PHE A 479 -11.67 15.68 -29.71
C PHE A 479 -11.98 16.99 -28.98
N GLY A 480 -12.09 16.96 -27.64
CA GLY A 480 -12.26 18.16 -26.83
C GLY A 480 -11.08 19.14 -26.95
N PHE A 481 -9.84 18.66 -26.81
CA PHE A 481 -8.64 19.51 -26.97
C PHE A 481 -8.52 20.09 -28.37
N ARG A 482 -8.93 19.33 -29.38
CA ARG A 482 -9.03 19.83 -30.75
C ARG A 482 -10.04 20.96 -30.85
N ARG A 483 -11.24 20.84 -30.26
CA ARG A 483 -12.25 21.92 -30.28
C ARG A 483 -11.81 23.19 -29.55
N GLU A 484 -10.97 23.07 -28.52
CA GLU A 484 -10.33 24.21 -27.84
C GLU A 484 -9.08 24.76 -28.56
N GLY A 485 -8.62 24.11 -29.65
CA GLY A 485 -7.37 24.48 -30.34
C GLY A 485 -6.09 24.13 -29.57
N ARG A 486 -6.18 23.25 -28.56
CA ARG A 486 -5.11 22.84 -27.64
C ARG A 486 -4.57 21.44 -27.91
N PHE A 487 -4.98 20.80 -29.02
CA PHE A 487 -4.56 19.44 -29.37
C PHE A 487 -3.03 19.29 -29.47
N PHE A 488 -2.35 20.10 -30.27
CA PHE A 488 -0.88 20.01 -30.42
C PHE A 488 -0.11 20.35 -29.14
N PRO A 489 -0.45 21.41 -28.37
CA PRO A 489 0.15 21.62 -27.05
C PRO A 489 0.01 20.41 -26.13
N MET A 490 -1.17 19.79 -26.08
CA MET A 490 -1.38 18.60 -25.24
C MET A 490 -0.58 17.39 -25.74
N LEU A 491 -0.51 17.19 -27.06
CA LEU A 491 0.30 16.14 -27.67
C LEU A 491 1.79 16.29 -27.31
N ARG A 492 2.32 17.51 -27.23
CA ARG A 492 3.71 17.75 -26.80
C ARG A 492 3.95 17.36 -25.34
N VAL A 493 3.00 17.67 -24.44
CA VAL A 493 3.08 17.25 -23.03
C VAL A 493 3.12 15.73 -22.93
N TYR A 494 2.20 15.04 -23.60
CA TYR A 494 2.17 13.58 -23.60
C TYR A 494 3.40 12.97 -24.29
N ALA A 495 3.90 13.57 -25.37
CA ALA A 495 5.14 13.13 -26.00
C ALA A 495 6.34 13.23 -25.03
N ALA A 496 6.42 14.30 -24.22
CA ALA A 496 7.45 14.44 -23.19
C ALA A 496 7.30 13.40 -22.07
N LEU A 497 6.08 13.15 -21.60
CA LEU A 497 5.80 12.13 -20.58
C LEU A 497 6.15 10.72 -21.08
N VAL A 498 5.72 10.37 -22.30
CA VAL A 498 6.04 9.08 -22.94
C VAL A 498 7.54 8.95 -23.14
N LEU A 499 8.22 9.98 -23.64
CA LEU A 499 9.68 9.98 -23.76
C LEU A 499 10.36 9.74 -22.41
N GLY A 500 9.89 10.38 -21.34
CA GLY A 500 10.37 10.13 -19.98
C GLY A 500 10.22 8.67 -19.56
N VAL A 501 9.06 8.06 -19.80
CA VAL A 501 8.84 6.62 -19.53
C VAL A 501 9.74 5.74 -20.38
N LEU A 502 9.93 6.05 -21.67
CA LEU A 502 10.82 5.30 -22.57
C LEU A 502 12.28 5.38 -22.10
N ILE A 503 12.74 6.54 -21.61
CA ILE A 503 14.06 6.70 -21.01
C ILE A 503 14.19 5.81 -19.77
N LEU A 504 13.17 5.76 -18.91
CA LEU A 504 13.16 4.89 -17.73
C LEU A 504 13.21 3.41 -18.11
N VAL A 505 12.44 2.99 -19.12
CA VAL A 505 12.46 1.61 -19.64
C VAL A 505 13.83 1.23 -20.22
N ALA A 506 14.57 2.19 -20.77
CA ALA A 506 15.90 1.96 -21.32
C ALA A 506 16.99 1.77 -20.25
N VAL A 507 16.68 1.99 -18.96
CA VAL A 507 17.64 1.79 -17.86
C VAL A 507 17.91 0.28 -17.69
N PRO A 508 19.17 -0.18 -17.84
CA PRO A 508 19.48 -1.61 -17.78
C PRO A 508 19.27 -2.18 -16.37
N LYS A 509 18.87 -3.45 -16.29
CA LYS A 509 18.65 -4.21 -15.04
C LYS A 509 17.56 -3.65 -14.12
N MET A 510 16.71 -2.77 -14.64
CA MET A 510 15.55 -2.24 -13.95
C MET A 510 14.29 -2.61 -14.72
N ASN A 511 13.19 -2.76 -14.01
CA ASN A 511 11.89 -3.05 -14.57
C ASN A 511 10.92 -1.91 -14.24
N LEU A 512 10.06 -1.59 -15.19
CA LEU A 512 9.05 -0.55 -15.03
C LEU A 512 7.86 -1.09 -14.22
N ARG A 513 7.57 -0.46 -13.08
CA ARG A 513 6.34 -0.73 -12.31
C ARG A 513 5.52 0.54 -12.19
N ILE A 514 4.39 0.57 -12.89
CA ILE A 514 3.51 1.73 -12.90
C ILE A 514 2.41 1.53 -11.85
N HIS A 515 2.64 2.07 -10.66
CA HIS A 515 1.62 2.19 -9.62
C HIS A 515 0.47 3.12 -10.05
N HIS A 516 -0.73 2.94 -9.50
CA HIS A 516 -1.91 3.74 -9.85
C HIS A 516 -1.76 5.24 -9.58
N TYR A 517 -0.97 5.65 -8.58
CA TYR A 517 -0.67 7.07 -8.40
C TYR A 517 0.19 7.64 -9.54
N ILE A 518 1.08 6.85 -10.15
CA ILE A 518 1.88 7.25 -11.32
C ILE A 518 0.96 7.35 -12.54
N LEU A 519 0.06 6.37 -12.75
CA LEU A 519 -0.97 6.46 -13.78
C LEU A 519 -1.79 7.75 -13.62
N SER A 520 -2.13 8.11 -12.39
CA SER A 520 -2.84 9.36 -12.09
C SER A 520 -2.06 10.60 -12.53
N LEU A 521 -0.76 10.66 -12.23
CA LEU A 521 0.11 11.75 -12.67
C LEU A 521 0.27 11.82 -14.19
N LEU A 522 0.33 10.68 -14.88
CA LEU A 522 0.45 10.62 -16.34
C LEU A 522 -0.84 11.05 -17.05
N LEU A 523 -2.00 10.72 -16.49
CA LEU A 523 -3.30 10.92 -17.16
C LEU A 523 -3.98 12.24 -16.81
N ILE A 524 -3.68 12.84 -15.66
CA ILE A 524 -4.38 14.06 -15.21
C ILE A 524 -4.23 15.28 -16.14
N PRO A 525 -3.13 15.52 -16.89
CA PRO A 525 -3.06 16.64 -17.85
C PRO A 525 -4.16 16.57 -18.92
N GLY A 526 -4.56 15.35 -19.31
CA GLY A 526 -5.62 15.08 -20.28
C GLY A 526 -7.02 15.44 -19.80
N THR A 527 -7.17 15.92 -18.56
CA THR A 527 -8.46 16.33 -17.97
C THR A 527 -8.62 17.83 -17.83
N THR A 528 -7.73 18.64 -18.43
CA THR A 528 -7.73 20.12 -18.31
C THR A 528 -8.82 20.85 -19.12
N LEU A 529 -9.87 20.14 -19.56
CA LEU A 529 -11.04 20.71 -20.24
C LEU A 529 -12.18 20.92 -19.24
N GLN A 530 -12.89 22.05 -19.31
CA GLN A 530 -14.06 22.27 -18.45
C GLN A 530 -15.31 21.57 -19.01
N THR A 531 -15.28 20.23 -19.05
CA THR A 531 -16.39 19.37 -19.48
C THR A 531 -16.80 18.41 -18.37
N ARG A 532 -18.06 17.98 -18.34
CA ARG A 532 -18.58 17.02 -17.35
C ARG A 532 -17.74 15.72 -17.27
N PRO A 533 -17.35 15.08 -18.38
CA PRO A 533 -16.47 13.91 -18.33
C PRO A 533 -15.11 14.22 -17.70
N SER A 534 -14.51 15.38 -18.01
CA SER A 534 -13.22 15.76 -17.44
C SER A 534 -13.29 15.99 -15.94
N LEU A 535 -14.40 16.53 -15.41
CA LEU A 535 -14.61 16.63 -13.95
C LEU A 535 -14.59 15.25 -13.29
N LEU A 536 -15.29 14.27 -13.87
CA LEU A 536 -15.33 12.90 -13.35
C LEU A 536 -13.95 12.25 -13.39
N PHE A 537 -13.28 12.26 -14.54
CA PHE A 537 -11.97 11.63 -14.69
C PHE A 537 -10.94 12.29 -13.79
N GLN A 538 -10.94 13.63 -13.70
CA GLN A 538 -10.03 14.36 -12.84
C GLN A 538 -10.25 14.02 -11.37
N GLY A 539 -11.51 13.92 -10.93
CA GLY A 539 -11.85 13.44 -9.59
C GLY A 539 -11.24 12.07 -9.34
N ILE A 540 -11.55 11.08 -10.19
CA ILE A 540 -11.03 9.69 -10.07
C ILE A 540 -9.50 9.68 -9.97
N LEU A 541 -8.80 10.39 -10.85
CA LEU A 541 -7.33 10.42 -10.86
C LEU A 541 -6.75 11.08 -9.60
N VAL A 542 -7.36 12.16 -9.09
CA VAL A 542 -6.94 12.76 -7.80
C VAL A 542 -7.17 11.78 -6.65
N GLY A 543 -8.30 11.08 -6.64
CA GLY A 543 -8.59 10.04 -5.66
C GLY A 543 -7.58 8.90 -5.67
N LEU A 544 -7.26 8.36 -6.85
CA LEU A 544 -6.26 7.31 -7.04
C LEU A 544 -4.86 7.76 -6.62
N PHE A 545 -4.48 9.01 -6.93
CA PHE A 545 -3.24 9.62 -6.46
C PHE A 545 -3.16 9.67 -4.93
N ILE A 546 -4.22 10.16 -4.28
CA ILE A 546 -4.31 10.21 -2.82
C ILE A 546 -4.23 8.79 -2.24
N ASN A 547 -5.00 7.84 -2.77
CA ASN A 547 -5.01 6.46 -2.31
C ASN A 547 -3.61 5.83 -2.35
N GLY A 548 -2.94 5.92 -3.50
CA GLY A 548 -1.62 5.31 -3.67
C GLY A 548 -0.59 5.85 -2.67
N ILE A 549 -0.50 7.17 -2.51
CA ILE A 549 0.54 7.76 -1.66
C ILE A 549 0.16 7.73 -0.18
N ALA A 550 -1.10 8.00 0.18
CA ALA A 550 -1.52 7.94 1.58
C ALA A 550 -1.28 6.54 2.18
N ARG A 551 -1.57 5.48 1.42
CA ARG A 551 -1.41 4.08 1.84
C ARG A 551 0.01 3.53 1.69
N TRP A 552 0.66 3.74 0.54
CA TRP A 552 1.93 3.10 0.21
C TRP A 552 3.13 4.03 0.29
N GLY A 553 2.90 5.34 0.17
CA GLY A 553 3.95 6.34 0.04
C GLY A 553 4.40 6.51 -1.41
N PHE A 554 5.51 7.21 -1.61
CA PHE A 554 6.13 7.38 -2.92
C PHE A 554 7.05 6.19 -3.21
N ASP A 555 6.52 5.17 -3.87
CA ASP A 555 7.33 4.04 -4.34
C ASP A 555 8.10 4.43 -5.63
N SER A 556 9.07 3.62 -6.04
CA SER A 556 9.83 3.86 -7.26
C SER A 556 9.04 3.46 -8.50
N ILE A 557 9.20 4.24 -9.59
CA ILE A 557 8.71 3.88 -10.94
C ILE A 557 9.56 2.74 -11.53
N LEU A 558 10.84 2.68 -11.17
CA LEU A 558 11.79 1.65 -11.57
C LEU A 558 12.16 0.79 -10.39
N GLN A 559 11.88 -0.51 -10.48
CA GLN A 559 12.22 -1.48 -9.44
C GLN A 559 13.20 -2.52 -9.98
N THR A 560 14.03 -3.08 -9.10
CA THR A 560 14.91 -4.18 -9.47
C THR A 560 14.08 -5.45 -9.70
N PRO A 561 14.55 -6.42 -10.51
CA PRO A 561 13.91 -7.72 -10.62
C PRO A 561 13.62 -8.36 -9.26
N ALA A 562 14.59 -8.30 -8.33
CA ALA A 562 14.43 -8.81 -6.97
C ALA A 562 13.31 -8.12 -6.19
N ALA A 563 13.14 -6.80 -6.32
CA ALA A 563 12.07 -6.06 -5.65
C ALA A 563 10.68 -6.32 -6.26
N LEU A 564 10.60 -6.80 -7.50
CA LEU A 564 9.35 -7.15 -8.17
C LEU A 564 8.87 -8.56 -7.90
N LEU A 565 9.79 -9.47 -7.65
CA LEU A 565 9.46 -10.88 -7.45
C LEU A 565 8.66 -11.09 -6.17
N ASP A 566 8.84 -10.28 -5.12
CA ASP A 566 8.13 -10.43 -3.82
C ASP A 566 8.11 -11.89 -3.31
N GLY A 567 9.20 -12.64 -3.57
CA GLY A 567 9.33 -14.07 -3.27
C GLY A 567 8.89 -15.04 -4.38
N GLY A 568 8.52 -14.55 -5.57
CA GLY A 568 8.20 -15.34 -6.76
C GLY A 568 9.42 -15.99 -7.42
N LYS A 569 9.17 -16.92 -8.35
CA LYS A 569 10.22 -17.72 -9.03
C LYS A 569 11.08 -16.87 -9.97
N MET A 570 12.39 -17.03 -9.91
CA MET A 570 13.37 -16.35 -10.75
C MET A 570 13.60 -17.01 -12.12
N GLY A 571 13.13 -18.26 -12.30
CA GLY A 571 13.43 -19.09 -13.47
C GLY A 571 14.85 -19.67 -13.47
N THR A 572 15.49 -19.76 -12.30
CA THR A 572 16.84 -20.35 -12.18
C THR A 572 16.78 -21.87 -12.22
N ILE A 573 17.88 -22.51 -12.64
CA ILE A 573 17.95 -23.97 -12.74
C ILE A 573 18.31 -24.53 -11.35
N PRO A 574 17.44 -25.31 -10.70
CA PRO A 574 17.73 -25.85 -9.38
C PRO A 574 18.87 -26.89 -9.42
N PRO A 575 19.49 -27.20 -8.28
CA PRO A 575 20.53 -28.22 -8.18
C PRO A 575 20.05 -29.57 -8.68
N LYS A 576 20.87 -30.25 -9.50
CA LYS A 576 20.66 -31.66 -9.81
C LYS A 576 21.12 -32.48 -8.63
N VAL A 577 20.18 -33.15 -7.96
CA VAL A 577 20.47 -34.01 -6.82
C VAL A 577 20.42 -35.46 -7.27
N ASP A 578 21.52 -36.17 -7.06
CA ASP A 578 21.59 -37.60 -7.29
C ASP A 578 20.69 -38.34 -6.30
N PRO A 579 20.21 -39.54 -6.65
CA PRO A 579 19.32 -40.26 -5.76
C PRO A 579 19.98 -40.53 -4.38
N PRO A 580 19.24 -40.34 -3.27
CA PRO A 580 19.82 -40.50 -1.95
C PRO A 580 20.12 -41.96 -1.61
N GLN A 581 21.03 -42.15 -0.67
CA GLN A 581 21.20 -43.42 0.02
C GLN A 581 20.18 -43.50 1.15
N ILE A 582 19.47 -44.63 1.26
CA ILE A 582 18.45 -44.86 2.30
C ILE A 582 18.88 -46.09 3.10
N PRO A 583 19.74 -45.93 4.12
CA PRO A 583 20.21 -47.04 4.94
C PRO A 583 19.09 -47.73 5.71
N ASP A 584 18.12 -46.96 6.21
CA ASP A 584 16.96 -47.47 6.95
C ASP A 584 15.70 -46.58 6.75
N LEU A 585 14.56 -47.00 7.32
CA LEU A 585 13.27 -46.30 7.16
C LEU A 585 13.21 -44.89 7.79
N ASN A 586 14.14 -44.57 8.68
CA ASN A 586 14.22 -43.33 9.44
C ASN A 586 15.51 -42.54 9.14
N HIS A 587 16.29 -42.97 8.15
CA HIS A 587 17.56 -42.36 7.80
C HIS A 587 17.73 -42.22 6.30
N VAL A 588 18.07 -41.01 5.84
CA VAL A 588 18.38 -40.72 4.44
C VAL A 588 19.61 -39.84 4.34
N VAL A 589 20.52 -40.19 3.42
CA VAL A 589 21.78 -39.49 3.20
C VAL A 589 21.83 -38.96 1.78
N PHE A 590 21.99 -37.64 1.64
CA PHE A 590 22.18 -36.98 0.36
C PHE A 590 23.64 -36.63 0.15
N ASN A 591 24.21 -37.12 -0.95
CA ASN A 591 25.49 -36.66 -1.45
C ASN A 591 25.25 -35.63 -2.54
N PHE A 592 25.96 -34.52 -2.48
CA PHE A 592 25.81 -33.44 -3.43
C PHE A 592 26.97 -33.44 -4.44
N PRO A 593 26.69 -33.20 -5.74
CA PRO A 593 27.76 -33.03 -6.72
C PRO A 593 28.55 -31.73 -6.45
N GLU A 594 29.66 -31.56 -7.18
CA GLU A 594 30.41 -30.31 -7.14
C GLU A 594 29.51 -29.12 -7.51
N LEU A 595 29.55 -28.08 -6.66
CA LEU A 595 28.76 -26.89 -6.84
C LEU A 595 29.32 -26.03 -7.98
N PRO A 596 28.46 -25.40 -8.80
CA PRO A 596 28.89 -24.44 -9.81
C PRO A 596 29.80 -23.33 -9.24
N PRO A 597 30.75 -22.79 -10.03
CA PRO A 597 31.70 -21.79 -9.54
C PRO A 597 31.02 -20.48 -9.11
N ASN A 598 29.83 -20.17 -9.63
CA ASN A 598 29.08 -18.95 -9.37
C ASN A 598 28.18 -19.00 -8.13
N VAL A 599 28.03 -20.13 -7.45
CA VAL A 599 27.17 -20.27 -6.25
C VAL A 599 28.02 -20.41 -4.99
N ASP A 600 27.55 -19.88 -3.86
CA ASP A 600 28.33 -19.91 -2.61
C ASP A 600 27.99 -21.09 -1.70
N GLY A 601 26.85 -21.76 -1.92
CA GLY A 601 26.42 -22.87 -1.08
C GLY A 601 25.15 -23.57 -1.56
N LEU A 602 24.61 -24.40 -0.69
CA LEU A 602 23.41 -25.20 -0.90
C LEU A 602 22.47 -25.10 0.31
N GLY A 603 21.18 -24.96 0.04
CA GLY A 603 20.10 -25.01 1.03
C GLY A 603 19.14 -26.14 0.74
N VAL A 604 18.63 -26.80 1.80
CA VAL A 604 17.59 -27.83 1.69
C VAL A 604 16.41 -27.46 2.57
N ILE A 605 15.25 -27.38 1.92
CA ILE A 605 13.95 -27.23 2.57
C ILE A 605 13.38 -28.63 2.80
N ILE A 606 13.05 -28.94 4.04
CA ILE A 606 12.42 -30.19 4.45
C ILE A 606 11.11 -29.83 5.15
N ASN A 607 10.00 -30.38 4.68
CA ASN A 607 8.65 -30.10 5.19
C ASN A 607 8.29 -28.61 5.18
N ASP A 608 8.66 -27.92 4.10
CA ASP A 608 8.47 -26.48 3.91
C ASP A 608 9.20 -25.59 4.95
N VAL A 609 10.24 -26.14 5.60
CA VAL A 609 11.16 -25.41 6.50
C VAL A 609 12.59 -25.55 6.03
N LEU A 610 13.37 -24.46 6.01
CA LEU A 610 14.81 -24.54 5.74
C LEU A 610 15.50 -25.29 6.90
N ARG A 611 15.98 -26.52 6.65
CA ARG A 611 16.61 -27.38 7.67
C ARG A 611 18.11 -27.53 7.52
N TYR A 612 18.62 -27.30 6.31
CA TYR A 612 20.04 -27.42 6.02
C TYR A 612 20.48 -26.22 5.18
N GLN A 613 21.62 -25.66 5.54
CA GLN A 613 22.29 -24.63 4.78
C GLN A 613 23.80 -24.75 5.01
N GLU A 614 24.54 -25.01 3.95
CA GLU A 614 26.00 -25.08 4.00
C GLU A 614 26.62 -24.24 2.88
N PHE A 615 27.75 -23.64 3.20
CA PHE A 615 28.54 -22.86 2.26
C PHE A 615 29.75 -23.66 1.83
N ARG A 616 30.15 -23.51 0.56
CA ARG A 616 31.36 -24.14 0.07
C ARG A 616 32.58 -23.58 0.82
N PRO A 617 33.52 -24.43 1.27
CA PRO A 617 34.81 -23.97 1.75
C PRO A 617 35.57 -23.22 0.65
N LYS A 618 36.49 -22.31 1.01
CA LYS A 618 37.26 -21.53 0.02
C LYS A 618 38.10 -22.41 -0.92
N ASP A 619 38.52 -23.58 -0.45
CA ASP A 619 39.42 -24.49 -1.17
C ASP A 619 38.71 -25.75 -1.70
N SER A 620 37.37 -25.82 -1.62
CA SER A 620 36.59 -26.96 -2.07
C SER A 620 35.33 -26.53 -2.83
N HIS A 621 35.01 -27.25 -3.90
CA HIS A 621 33.76 -27.08 -4.64
C HIS A 621 32.65 -28.02 -4.13
N THR A 622 32.89 -28.78 -3.07
CA THR A 622 31.92 -29.70 -2.47
C THR A 622 31.39 -29.16 -1.15
N VAL A 623 30.14 -29.53 -0.84
CA VAL A 623 29.52 -29.32 0.47
C VAL A 623 29.37 -30.66 1.19
N PRO A 624 29.37 -30.67 2.54
CA PRO A 624 29.18 -31.90 3.30
C PRO A 624 27.88 -32.62 2.93
N PRO A 625 27.82 -33.96 3.01
CA PRO A 625 26.57 -34.67 2.79
C PRO A 625 25.53 -34.27 3.84
N LEU A 626 24.25 -34.27 3.44
CA LEU A 626 23.13 -34.12 4.38
C LEU A 626 22.77 -35.51 4.92
N ASP A 627 23.12 -35.75 6.18
CA ASP A 627 22.68 -36.90 6.97
C ASP A 627 21.39 -36.51 7.70
N TRP A 628 20.23 -36.89 7.13
CA TRP A 628 18.92 -36.54 7.67
C TRP A 628 18.26 -37.74 8.36
N LYS A 629 17.91 -37.54 9.63
CA LYS A 629 17.13 -38.49 10.42
C LYS A 629 15.71 -37.99 10.54
N ARG A 630 14.77 -38.87 10.23
CA ARG A 630 13.34 -38.60 10.33
C ARG A 630 12.99 -38.15 11.75
N GLU A 631 12.43 -36.95 11.88
CA GLU A 631 12.04 -36.41 13.19
C GLU A 631 10.82 -37.14 13.76
N HIS A 632 9.87 -37.51 12.89
CA HIS A 632 8.61 -38.16 13.26
C HIS A 632 8.34 -39.42 12.43
N ILE A 633 8.23 -40.57 13.10
CA ILE A 633 8.05 -41.89 12.47
C ILE A 633 6.72 -41.93 11.68
N ALA A 634 6.73 -42.59 10.51
CA ALA A 634 5.56 -42.83 9.68
C ALA A 634 4.83 -41.58 9.16
N GLN A 635 5.57 -40.49 8.95
CA GLN A 635 5.10 -39.29 8.23
C GLN A 635 5.75 -39.22 6.84
N GLU A 636 5.17 -38.43 5.94
CA GLU A 636 5.84 -38.09 4.69
C GLU A 636 6.82 -36.94 4.94
N GLU A 637 7.95 -36.94 4.24
CA GLU A 637 8.87 -35.80 4.24
C GLU A 637 9.11 -35.29 2.83
N TYR A 638 9.07 -33.97 2.67
CA TYR A 638 9.18 -33.31 1.37
C TYR A 638 10.49 -32.53 1.29
N PHE A 639 11.32 -32.86 0.31
CA PHE A 639 12.66 -32.30 0.14
C PHE A 639 12.71 -31.41 -1.10
N ARG A 640 13.23 -30.19 -0.94
CA ARG A 640 13.56 -29.29 -2.04
C ARG A 640 14.96 -28.74 -1.89
N PHE A 641 15.65 -28.56 -3.01
CA PHE A 641 17.05 -28.17 -3.03
C PHE A 641 17.22 -26.86 -3.79
N GLY A 642 18.03 -25.94 -3.27
CA GLY A 642 18.28 -24.63 -3.86
C GLY A 642 19.72 -24.18 -3.65
N TYR A 643 20.26 -23.40 -4.58
CA TYR A 643 21.59 -22.78 -4.42
C TYR A 643 21.51 -21.54 -3.52
N VAL A 644 22.59 -21.27 -2.79
CA VAL A 644 22.70 -20.14 -1.86
C VAL A 644 23.80 -19.20 -2.32
N HIS A 645 23.55 -17.91 -2.17
CA HIS A 645 24.50 -16.84 -2.44
C HIS A 645 24.66 -15.94 -1.22
N THR A 646 25.87 -15.42 -1.04
CA THR A 646 26.20 -14.49 0.04
C THR A 646 26.38 -13.08 -0.49
N ASN A 647 25.83 -12.11 0.23
CA ASN A 647 26.06 -10.70 -0.09
C ASN A 647 27.37 -10.20 0.52
N ALA A 648 28.01 -9.24 -0.14
CA ALA A 648 29.31 -8.71 0.28
C ALA A 648 29.33 -8.09 1.68
N LEU A 649 28.19 -7.61 2.19
CA LEU A 649 28.03 -7.04 3.53
C LEU A 649 27.33 -8.00 4.52
N GLY A 650 27.21 -9.27 4.16
CA GLY A 650 26.43 -10.25 4.89
C GLY A 650 24.97 -10.31 4.45
N GLY A 651 24.31 -11.40 4.83
CA GLY A 651 22.99 -11.79 4.32
C GLY A 651 23.10 -12.82 3.20
N VAL A 652 22.03 -13.59 3.05
CA VAL A 652 21.94 -14.68 2.08
C VAL A 652 20.72 -14.47 1.20
N TRP A 653 20.80 -14.92 -0.04
CA TRP A 653 19.64 -15.10 -0.90
C TRP A 653 19.75 -16.46 -1.60
N TYR A 654 18.61 -17.02 -1.98
CA TYR A 654 18.51 -18.36 -2.55
C TYR A 654 18.04 -18.26 -4.00
N GLU A 655 18.60 -19.11 -4.86
CA GLU A 655 18.00 -19.41 -6.17
C GLU A 655 16.69 -20.21 -6.00
N ASP A 656 15.95 -20.40 -7.10
CA ASP A 656 14.75 -21.22 -7.09
C ASP A 656 15.05 -22.64 -6.60
N PHE A 657 14.18 -23.11 -5.72
CA PHE A 657 14.23 -24.47 -5.21
C PHE A 657 13.61 -25.46 -6.22
N SER A 658 14.11 -26.69 -6.20
CA SER A 658 13.57 -27.80 -7.00
C SER A 658 12.10 -28.11 -6.67
N GLU A 659 11.45 -28.86 -7.55
CA GLU A 659 10.20 -29.56 -7.20
C GLU A 659 10.45 -30.51 -6.01
N ALA A 660 9.39 -30.78 -5.25
CA ALA A 660 9.48 -31.55 -4.02
C ALA A 660 9.66 -33.05 -4.28
N ALA A 661 10.80 -33.60 -3.89
CA ALA A 661 10.96 -35.03 -3.73
C ALA A 661 10.25 -35.50 -2.45
N THR A 662 9.52 -36.61 -2.54
CA THR A 662 8.71 -37.13 -1.43
C THR A 662 9.32 -38.41 -0.89
N TRP A 663 9.68 -38.40 0.39
CA TRP A 663 10.05 -39.60 1.14
C TRP A 663 8.84 -40.09 1.95
N ARG A 664 8.20 -41.14 1.44
CA ARG A 664 6.98 -41.69 2.01
C ARG A 664 7.25 -42.36 3.34
N ALA A 665 6.20 -42.46 4.16
CA ALA A 665 6.20 -43.21 5.41
C ALA A 665 6.60 -44.69 5.24
N THR A 666 6.43 -45.26 4.04
CA THR A 666 6.83 -46.63 3.68
C THR A 666 8.32 -46.79 3.39
N GLY A 667 9.10 -45.70 3.43
CA GLY A 667 10.52 -45.68 3.06
C GLY A 667 10.79 -45.49 1.57
N GLN A 668 9.74 -45.36 0.75
CA GLN A 668 9.88 -45.12 -0.69
C GLN A 668 10.22 -43.65 -0.96
N TYR A 669 11.26 -43.39 -1.73
CA TYR A 669 11.65 -42.06 -2.19
C TYR A 669 11.23 -41.83 -3.64
N VAL A 670 10.48 -40.75 -3.88
CA VAL A 670 9.88 -40.40 -5.18
C VAL A 670 10.39 -39.03 -5.61
N ILE A 671 11.00 -38.98 -6.79
CA ILE A 671 11.52 -37.74 -7.40
C ILE A 671 10.58 -37.32 -8.54
N PRO A 672 10.08 -36.07 -8.55
CA PRO A 672 9.26 -35.55 -9.64
C PRO A 672 9.96 -35.68 -10.99
N GLY A 673 9.22 -36.13 -12.02
CA GLY A 673 9.75 -36.27 -13.38
C GLY A 673 10.61 -37.52 -13.66
N TYR A 674 10.89 -38.35 -12.65
CA TYR A 674 11.60 -39.63 -12.83
C TYR A 674 10.67 -40.82 -12.56
N ASN A 675 10.64 -41.79 -13.49
CA ASN A 675 9.83 -43.01 -13.38
C ASN A 675 10.41 -44.06 -12.40
N TYR A 676 11.45 -43.73 -11.65
CA TYR A 676 12.12 -44.67 -10.74
C TYR A 676 11.81 -44.32 -9.29
N THR A 677 11.37 -45.32 -8.52
CA THR A 677 11.13 -45.19 -7.08
C THR A 677 12.15 -46.01 -6.32
N MET A 678 12.84 -45.39 -5.36
CA MET A 678 13.83 -46.07 -4.52
C MET A 678 13.19 -46.49 -3.21
N SER A 679 13.58 -47.64 -2.67
CA SER A 679 13.17 -48.13 -1.35
C SER A 679 14.39 -48.42 -0.48
N ALA A 680 14.20 -48.41 0.84
CA ALA A 680 15.24 -48.81 1.78
C ALA A 680 15.84 -50.18 1.40
N SER A 681 17.16 -50.33 1.57
CA SER A 681 17.81 -51.63 1.40
C SER A 681 17.28 -52.59 2.46
N THR A 682 16.56 -53.63 2.05
CA THR A 682 16.23 -54.76 2.91
C THR A 682 17.45 -55.66 3.00
N ASP A 683 18.46 -55.24 3.77
CA ASP A 683 19.48 -56.17 4.25
C ASP A 683 18.92 -56.81 5.53
N GLU A 684 18.50 -58.06 5.40
CA GLU A 684 18.28 -59.01 6.51
C GLU A 684 19.61 -59.55 7.02
#